data_AF-A0A643FV03-F1
#
_entry.id   AF-A0A643FV03-F1
#
_cell.length_a   1.000
_cell.length_b   1.000
_cell.length_c   1.000
_cell.angle_alpha   90.00
_cell.angle_beta   90.00
_cell.angle_gamma   90.00
#
_symmetry.space_group_name_H-M   'P 1'
#
loop_
_entity.id
_entity.type
_entity.pdbx_description
1 polymer ?
#
loop_
_entity_poly.entity_id
_entity_poly.type
_entity_poly.pdbx_seq_one_letter_code
_entity_poly.pdbx_strand_id
1 'polypeptide(L)'
;MSVLRWPAAMPETNKGRLPEGEKAYNKGKMRVVDPLGDCEQTIHICLFFDGTNNNDDPNNKWRDSVHGTHTNVVRLFRASKNRPEQGLFSYYIVGVGTPFPEIGEETYSSAGKALAAGFAKRCVWGYTRVLNAVYKAITAKHGDDLIKEDDAGKICATLDRAFYSFKLAEREKHLGSIHEAVVRSCQRNRLIKKAYINVFGFSRGAAGARVFVSRLIKRWAKNGKLIDRIPYEVNFMGLFDTVASVGPPDSTRAAVDSDKFDGHFSWSGGGALNIPPQVRRCVHFFSIHEQRMSFPLDSIRQGKRYPVDFVRLLEVAYPGVHSDVGGSYAPGDQGKSTKGEGHRLGKIPLHDMYIEALNAGVPLRLDKDGDDDRMDDSHLQDFSIDPAVAKAFNDWRAKLPAMDSLEQALEFGLRQNLQWRALRARYHTGHYLTNQPFYRFCADKREDRKTPHALRTEADRRRKTDPEIERLKKENAELDSKMKLLKARASSRRAIPQIMADMKELGDIKARIAANEAAILAREVAILAEVAGKKPEDCRPGEGADELVTNDRTDLLEAAEEFQLLLGFLHPDQQASLNVKTQSVERWFSFDDFRKGGIGPGGAIVGTWEKSGMHLCVPRADRPMTDSASVALVAPDAMVSTAAIRKYYAVDDVLVEPAREMVAYLRATTAAKAVDEFALRERAAVEMFDNYIHDSRAWFRVPHFHEYAPGGYGWARTVFVGDDEKIRHLGMTGGAQRRAA
;
A
#
# COMPACT_ATOMS: atom_id res chain seq x y z
N MET A 1 11.46 -29.42 0.93
CA MET A 1 11.55 -27.94 0.74
C MET A 1 11.01 -27.30 2.01
N SER A 2 11.61 -26.23 2.49
CA SER A 2 11.09 -25.42 3.60
C SER A 2 9.93 -24.52 3.12
N VAL A 3 9.04 -24.11 4.03
CA VAL A 3 7.99 -23.11 3.75
C VAL A 3 8.63 -21.76 3.44
N LEU A 4 9.58 -21.32 4.27
CA LEU A 4 10.36 -20.10 4.07
C LEU A 4 11.61 -20.40 3.25
N ARG A 5 11.87 -19.63 2.18
CA ARG A 5 13.09 -19.77 1.36
C ARG A 5 13.49 -18.49 0.65
N TRP A 6 14.72 -18.48 0.13
CA TRP A 6 15.17 -17.51 -0.87
C TRP A 6 14.54 -17.81 -2.25
N PRO A 7 14.40 -16.80 -3.12
CA PRO A 7 13.88 -16.99 -4.47
C PRO A 7 14.81 -17.85 -5.32
N ALA A 8 14.25 -18.48 -6.36
CA ALA A 8 15.03 -19.27 -7.31
C ALA A 8 15.75 -18.37 -8.33
N ALA A 9 16.72 -18.91 -9.06
CA ALA A 9 17.40 -18.19 -10.15
C ALA A 9 16.39 -17.77 -11.22
N MET A 10 16.50 -16.54 -11.73
CA MET A 10 15.71 -16.06 -12.86
C MET A 10 16.44 -16.37 -14.17
N PRO A 11 15.82 -16.97 -15.20
CA PRO A 11 16.48 -17.16 -16.49
C PRO A 11 16.93 -15.82 -17.09
N GLU A 12 18.19 -15.74 -17.54
CA GLU A 12 18.81 -14.54 -18.12
C GLU A 12 18.41 -14.37 -19.60
N THR A 13 17.10 -14.31 -19.83
CA THR A 13 16.51 -14.13 -21.16
C THR A 13 15.47 -13.01 -21.11
N ASN A 14 15.15 -12.44 -22.26
CA ASN A 14 14.10 -11.41 -22.38
C ASN A 14 12.69 -11.92 -22.04
N LYS A 15 12.51 -13.25 -22.00
CA LYS A 15 11.24 -13.91 -21.66
C LYS A 15 11.15 -14.40 -20.21
N GLY A 16 12.22 -14.25 -19.41
CA GLY A 16 12.26 -14.75 -18.03
C GLY A 16 11.76 -16.19 -17.93
N ARG A 17 10.70 -16.41 -17.14
CA ARG A 17 10.06 -17.72 -16.94
C ARG A 17 8.86 -18.00 -17.85
N LEU A 18 8.44 -17.11 -18.74
CA LEU A 18 7.31 -17.39 -19.64
C LEU A 18 7.41 -18.75 -20.37
N PRO A 19 8.59 -19.22 -20.83
CA PRO A 19 8.72 -20.55 -21.44
C PRO A 19 8.39 -21.73 -20.51
N GLU A 20 8.43 -21.54 -19.19
CA GLU A 20 8.01 -22.55 -18.21
C GLU A 20 6.47 -22.65 -18.08
N GLY A 21 5.75 -21.65 -18.59
CA GLY A 21 4.32 -21.47 -18.41
C GLY A 21 3.49 -22.64 -18.94
N GLU A 22 3.79 -23.15 -20.12
CA GLU A 22 3.02 -24.27 -20.69
C GLU A 22 3.08 -25.53 -19.81
N LYS A 23 4.28 -25.88 -19.34
CA LYS A 23 4.47 -27.03 -18.45
C LYS A 23 3.75 -26.81 -17.12
N ALA A 24 3.83 -25.60 -16.55
CA ALA A 24 3.16 -25.25 -15.32
C ALA A 24 1.63 -25.30 -15.47
N TYR A 25 1.09 -24.75 -16.55
CA TYR A 25 -0.33 -24.75 -16.87
C TYR A 25 -0.86 -26.17 -17.04
N ASN A 26 -0.19 -27.02 -17.84
CA ASN A 26 -0.62 -28.40 -18.05
C ASN A 26 -0.63 -29.19 -16.74
N LYS A 27 0.37 -29.01 -15.89
CA LYS A 27 0.41 -29.63 -14.55
C LYS A 27 -0.69 -29.12 -13.63
N GLY A 28 -0.95 -27.81 -13.62
CA GLY A 28 -2.00 -27.20 -12.81
C GLY A 28 -3.40 -27.57 -13.26
N LYS A 29 -3.65 -27.60 -14.57
CA LYS A 29 -4.94 -27.99 -15.16
C LYS A 29 -5.37 -29.38 -14.69
N MET A 30 -4.45 -30.35 -14.67
CA MET A 30 -4.74 -31.70 -14.18
C MET A 30 -5.12 -31.76 -12.69
N ARG A 31 -4.82 -30.73 -11.91
CA ARG A 31 -5.11 -30.63 -10.47
C ARG A 31 -6.49 -30.05 -10.16
N VAL A 32 -7.16 -29.49 -11.15
CA VAL A 32 -8.43 -28.76 -11.01
C VAL A 32 -9.48 -29.20 -12.03
N VAL A 33 -9.11 -30.02 -13.01
CA VAL A 33 -10.06 -30.63 -13.95
C VAL A 33 -10.90 -31.69 -13.24
N ASP A 34 -12.15 -31.86 -13.70
CA ASP A 34 -12.94 -33.02 -13.35
C ASP A 34 -12.39 -34.27 -14.06
N PRO A 35 -11.85 -35.27 -13.33
CA PRO A 35 -11.29 -36.47 -13.95
C PRO A 35 -12.35 -37.34 -14.64
N LEU A 36 -13.63 -37.20 -14.29
CA LEU A 36 -14.73 -37.96 -14.89
C LEU A 36 -15.33 -37.28 -16.13
N GLY A 37 -15.00 -36.00 -16.35
CA GLY A 37 -15.59 -35.22 -17.43
C GLY A 37 -17.13 -35.17 -17.34
N ASP A 38 -17.67 -35.05 -16.13
CA ASP A 38 -19.12 -35.00 -15.95
C ASP A 38 -19.70 -33.78 -16.67
N CYS A 39 -20.97 -33.88 -17.06
CA CYS A 39 -21.69 -32.78 -17.69
C CYS A 39 -21.77 -31.51 -16.84
N GLU A 40 -21.61 -31.61 -15.51
CA GLU A 40 -21.63 -30.49 -14.58
C GLU A 40 -20.38 -29.62 -14.70
N GLN A 41 -20.55 -28.31 -14.59
CA GLN A 41 -19.47 -27.34 -14.78
C GLN A 41 -18.50 -27.34 -13.59
N THR A 42 -17.21 -27.19 -13.90
CA THR A 42 -16.21 -26.70 -12.95
C THR A 42 -15.90 -25.26 -13.30
N ILE A 43 -16.10 -24.34 -12.34
CA ILE A 43 -15.89 -22.91 -12.57
C ILE A 43 -14.67 -22.41 -11.79
N HIS A 44 -14.00 -21.41 -12.34
CA HIS A 44 -12.87 -20.71 -11.74
C HIS A 44 -13.23 -19.24 -11.53
N ILE A 45 -13.12 -18.76 -10.30
CA ILE A 45 -13.38 -17.37 -9.93
C ILE A 45 -12.08 -16.78 -9.40
N CYS A 46 -11.48 -15.87 -10.17
CA CYS A 46 -10.23 -15.20 -9.84
C CYS A 46 -10.51 -13.77 -9.37
N LEU A 47 -10.03 -13.41 -8.18
CA LEU A 47 -10.20 -12.10 -7.56
C LEU A 47 -8.83 -11.46 -7.35
N PHE A 48 -8.66 -10.21 -7.78
CA PHE A 48 -7.38 -9.50 -7.77
C PHE A 48 -7.50 -8.21 -6.94
N PHE A 49 -7.03 -8.22 -5.70
CA PHE A 49 -7.09 -7.09 -4.76
C PHE A 49 -5.83 -6.24 -4.84
N ASP A 50 -5.92 -5.04 -5.41
CA ASP A 50 -4.74 -4.21 -5.64
C ASP A 50 -4.23 -3.47 -4.39
N GLY A 51 -3.01 -2.94 -4.49
CA GLY A 51 -2.30 -2.21 -3.45
C GLY A 51 -2.92 -0.86 -3.07
N THR A 52 -2.45 -0.28 -1.97
CA THR A 52 -2.87 1.08 -1.58
C THR A 52 -2.48 2.08 -2.67
N ASN A 53 -3.37 3.00 -3.03
CA ASN A 53 -3.16 4.00 -4.08
C ASN A 53 -3.00 3.41 -5.50
N ASN A 54 -3.38 2.14 -5.72
CA ASN A 54 -3.31 1.50 -7.03
C ASN A 54 -4.70 1.28 -7.64
N ASN A 55 -4.86 1.70 -8.90
CA ASN A 55 -6.13 1.59 -9.62
C ASN A 55 -5.89 1.58 -11.14
N ASP A 56 -6.21 0.46 -11.76
CA ASP A 56 -6.14 0.26 -13.21
C ASP A 56 -7.52 0.01 -13.84
N ASP A 57 -8.60 0.43 -13.16
CA ASP A 57 -9.97 0.24 -13.64
C ASP A 57 -10.17 0.93 -15.01
N PRO A 58 -10.80 0.28 -16.00
CA PRO A 58 -10.96 0.85 -17.32
C PRO A 58 -11.73 2.18 -17.35
N ASN A 59 -12.63 2.41 -16.39
CA ASN A 59 -13.42 3.63 -16.26
C ASN A 59 -12.66 4.74 -15.52
N ASN A 60 -11.55 4.41 -14.85
CA ASN A 60 -10.65 5.40 -14.29
C ASN A 60 -9.82 6.01 -15.43
N LYS A 61 -9.83 7.33 -15.59
CA LYS A 61 -8.96 8.02 -16.57
C LYS A 61 -7.49 8.05 -16.15
N TRP A 62 -7.22 7.82 -14.87
CA TRP A 62 -5.91 7.89 -14.21
C TRP A 62 -5.31 6.51 -13.95
N ARG A 63 -5.50 5.58 -14.87
CA ARG A 63 -5.06 4.19 -14.65
C ARG A 63 -3.56 4.14 -14.49
N ASP A 64 -3.11 3.34 -13.54
CA ASP A 64 -1.68 3.16 -13.28
C ASP A 64 -0.91 2.70 -14.53
N SER A 65 -1.52 1.87 -15.39
CA SER A 65 -0.89 1.38 -16.62
C SER A 65 -0.57 2.47 -17.64
N VAL A 66 -1.32 3.57 -17.65
CA VAL A 66 -1.05 4.73 -18.52
C VAL A 66 0.23 5.45 -18.10
N HIS A 67 0.56 5.40 -16.81
CA HIS A 67 1.76 6.01 -16.24
C HIS A 67 2.90 5.00 -16.00
N GLY A 68 2.67 3.73 -16.36
CA GLY A 68 3.60 2.65 -16.08
C GLY A 68 3.81 2.44 -14.58
N THR A 69 2.81 2.64 -13.71
CA THR A 69 2.92 2.41 -12.26
C THR A 69 2.10 1.19 -11.80
N HIS A 70 1.56 0.42 -12.74
CA HIS A 70 0.64 -0.66 -12.43
C HIS A 70 1.34 -1.85 -11.75
N THR A 71 0.61 -2.49 -10.85
CA THR A 71 1.15 -3.51 -9.95
C THR A 71 1.25 -4.89 -10.61
N ASN A 72 1.95 -5.81 -9.94
CA ASN A 72 1.96 -7.22 -10.33
C ASN A 72 0.58 -7.88 -10.18
N VAL A 73 -0.31 -7.37 -9.32
CA VAL A 73 -1.69 -7.87 -9.18
C VAL A 73 -2.46 -7.62 -10.46
N VAL A 74 -2.40 -6.40 -11.01
CA VAL A 74 -3.12 -6.11 -12.26
C VAL A 74 -2.46 -6.73 -13.48
N ARG A 75 -1.13 -6.86 -13.54
CA ARG A 75 -0.45 -7.64 -14.59
C ARG A 75 -0.95 -9.10 -14.63
N LEU A 76 -1.15 -9.70 -13.46
CA LEU A 76 -1.75 -11.05 -13.35
C LEU A 76 -3.25 -11.06 -13.68
N PHE A 77 -4.00 -10.02 -13.33
CA PHE A 77 -5.41 -9.87 -13.70
C PHE A 77 -5.59 -9.81 -15.22
N ARG A 78 -4.78 -9.00 -15.91
CA ARG A 78 -4.77 -8.90 -17.38
C ARG A 78 -4.43 -10.24 -18.01
N ALA A 79 -3.43 -10.92 -17.46
CA ALA A 79 -3.09 -12.29 -17.86
C ALA A 79 -4.12 -13.35 -17.45
N SER A 80 -5.17 -13.05 -16.69
CA SER A 80 -6.20 -14.02 -16.30
C SER A 80 -7.19 -14.25 -17.44
N LYS A 81 -7.53 -15.52 -17.71
CA LYS A 81 -8.59 -15.85 -18.67
C LYS A 81 -9.95 -15.43 -18.08
N ASN A 82 -10.78 -14.79 -18.91
CA ASN A 82 -12.14 -14.39 -18.57
C ASN A 82 -13.09 -14.82 -19.69
N ARG A 83 -13.67 -16.00 -19.52
CA ARG A 83 -14.55 -16.70 -20.48
C ARG A 83 -15.75 -17.23 -19.70
N PRO A 84 -16.72 -16.37 -19.33
CA PRO A 84 -17.89 -16.77 -18.53
C PRO A 84 -18.66 -17.97 -19.07
N GLU A 85 -18.69 -18.12 -20.39
CA GLU A 85 -19.30 -19.25 -21.11
C GLU A 85 -18.57 -20.58 -20.88
N GLN A 86 -17.29 -20.53 -20.47
CA GLN A 86 -16.46 -21.67 -20.09
C GLN A 86 -16.30 -21.79 -18.56
N GLY A 87 -17.07 -21.00 -17.79
CA GLY A 87 -16.97 -20.99 -16.33
C GLY A 87 -15.71 -20.28 -15.80
N LEU A 88 -15.03 -19.47 -16.60
CA LEU A 88 -13.83 -18.73 -16.18
C LEU A 88 -14.18 -17.27 -15.92
N PHE A 89 -14.05 -16.82 -14.67
CA PHE A 89 -14.39 -15.48 -14.24
C PHE A 89 -13.18 -14.80 -13.62
N SER A 90 -12.96 -13.53 -13.98
CA SER A 90 -11.89 -12.69 -13.44
C SER A 90 -12.45 -11.34 -13.00
N TYR A 91 -12.09 -10.91 -11.79
CA TYR A 91 -12.52 -9.62 -11.24
C TYR A 91 -11.35 -8.87 -10.62
N TYR A 92 -11.21 -7.61 -11.01
CA TYR A 92 -10.28 -6.67 -10.41
C TYR A 92 -10.98 -5.88 -9.30
N ILE A 93 -10.30 -5.70 -8.18
CA ILE A 93 -10.75 -4.94 -7.03
C ILE A 93 -9.70 -3.87 -6.76
N VAL A 94 -10.06 -2.62 -7.05
CA VAL A 94 -9.17 -1.45 -6.92
C VAL A 94 -8.63 -1.28 -5.50
N GLY A 95 -7.47 -0.67 -5.40
CA GLY A 95 -6.78 -0.36 -4.15
C GLY A 95 -7.53 0.57 -3.22
N VAL A 96 -7.22 0.52 -1.92
CA VAL A 96 -7.73 1.52 -0.96
C VAL A 96 -7.08 2.88 -1.20
N GLY A 97 -7.82 3.95 -0.97
CA GLY A 97 -7.35 5.32 -1.21
C GLY A 97 -7.47 5.81 -2.65
N THR A 98 -8.03 4.99 -3.55
CA THR A 98 -8.36 5.37 -4.93
C THR A 98 -9.88 5.47 -5.14
N PRO A 99 -10.35 6.14 -6.19
CA PRO A 99 -11.76 6.14 -6.56
C PRO A 99 -12.31 4.72 -6.73
N PHE A 100 -13.49 4.49 -6.17
CA PHE A 100 -14.34 3.33 -6.36
C PHE A 100 -15.82 3.75 -6.20
N PRO A 101 -16.41 4.41 -7.21
CA PRO A 101 -17.74 5.04 -7.11
C PRO A 101 -18.86 4.08 -6.68
N GLU A 102 -18.79 2.82 -7.10
CA GLU A 102 -19.77 1.78 -6.80
C GLU A 102 -19.89 1.47 -5.30
N ILE A 103 -18.90 1.88 -4.50
CA ILE A 103 -18.92 1.78 -3.03
C ILE A 103 -18.94 3.15 -2.33
N GLY A 104 -19.17 4.22 -3.09
CA GLY A 104 -19.27 5.61 -2.65
C GLY A 104 -17.94 6.33 -2.44
N GLU A 105 -16.88 5.92 -3.15
CA GLU A 105 -15.57 6.58 -3.11
C GLU A 105 -15.29 7.29 -4.45
N GLU A 106 -15.51 8.60 -4.51
CA GLU A 106 -15.44 9.33 -5.79
C GLU A 106 -14.03 9.81 -6.18
N THR A 107 -13.12 9.91 -5.21
CA THR A 107 -11.81 10.57 -5.38
C THR A 107 -10.70 9.81 -4.68
N TYR A 108 -9.45 10.14 -4.99
CA TYR A 108 -8.30 9.68 -4.22
C TYR A 108 -8.35 10.28 -2.82
N SER A 109 -7.98 9.52 -1.78
CA SER A 109 -8.13 9.97 -0.40
C SER A 109 -6.93 9.64 0.48
N SER A 110 -6.40 10.65 1.18
CA SER A 110 -5.37 10.45 2.19
C SER A 110 -5.82 9.52 3.32
N ALA A 111 -7.10 9.57 3.70
CA ALA A 111 -7.67 8.67 4.70
C ALA A 111 -7.69 7.21 4.23
N GLY A 112 -8.00 6.94 2.95
CA GLY A 112 -7.86 5.58 2.39
C GLY A 112 -6.40 5.14 2.29
N LYS A 113 -5.48 6.06 1.93
CA LYS A 113 -4.03 5.79 1.87
C LYS A 113 -3.39 5.56 3.24
N ALA A 114 -3.82 6.25 4.28
CA ALA A 114 -3.22 6.16 5.62
C ALA A 114 -3.98 5.22 6.56
N LEU A 115 -5.31 5.15 6.47
CA LEU A 115 -6.17 4.43 7.43
C LEU A 115 -6.99 3.32 6.78
N ALA A 116 -6.72 2.98 5.50
CA ALA A 116 -7.45 1.99 4.72
C ALA A 116 -8.98 2.09 4.80
N ALA A 117 -9.50 3.32 4.90
CA ALA A 117 -10.93 3.56 4.74
C ALA A 117 -11.41 2.90 3.43
N GLY A 118 -12.51 2.14 3.50
CA GLY A 118 -13.03 1.39 2.35
C GLY A 118 -12.53 -0.05 2.20
N PHE A 119 -11.62 -0.50 3.08
CA PHE A 119 -11.05 -1.86 3.03
C PHE A 119 -12.11 -2.97 3.13
N ALA A 120 -13.01 -2.89 4.11
CA ALA A 120 -14.03 -3.93 4.32
C ALA A 120 -15.05 -3.95 3.17
N LYS A 121 -15.43 -2.78 2.65
CA LYS A 121 -16.28 -2.67 1.45
C LYS A 121 -15.68 -3.43 0.26
N ARG A 122 -14.37 -3.33 0.00
CA ARG A 122 -13.68 -4.08 -1.06
C ARG A 122 -13.72 -5.59 -0.85
N CYS A 123 -13.56 -6.07 0.39
CA CYS A 123 -13.72 -7.49 0.71
C CYS A 123 -15.15 -7.98 0.41
N VAL A 124 -16.16 -7.21 0.83
CA VAL A 124 -17.58 -7.53 0.58
C VAL A 124 -17.89 -7.48 -0.91
N TRP A 125 -17.35 -6.49 -1.63
CA TRP A 125 -17.50 -6.38 -3.08
C TRP A 125 -17.02 -7.65 -3.78
N GLY A 126 -15.85 -8.18 -3.41
CA GLY A 126 -15.34 -9.46 -3.89
C GLY A 126 -16.34 -10.61 -3.70
N TYR A 127 -17.05 -10.67 -2.57
CA TYR A 127 -18.08 -11.69 -2.34
C TYR A 127 -19.30 -11.52 -3.26
N THR A 128 -19.72 -10.27 -3.53
CA THR A 128 -20.79 -10.03 -4.51
C THR A 128 -20.40 -10.54 -5.90
N ARG A 129 -19.12 -10.42 -6.29
CA ARG A 129 -18.62 -10.94 -7.56
C ARG A 129 -18.63 -12.46 -7.62
N VAL A 130 -18.32 -13.14 -6.50
CA VAL A 130 -18.44 -14.61 -6.40
C VAL A 130 -19.88 -15.05 -6.65
N LEU A 131 -20.86 -14.40 -6.02
CA LEU A 131 -22.28 -14.74 -6.22
C LEU A 131 -22.75 -14.46 -7.65
N ASN A 132 -22.28 -13.36 -8.27
CA ASN A 132 -22.58 -13.05 -9.66
C ASN A 132 -21.95 -14.07 -10.63
N ALA A 133 -20.74 -14.56 -10.38
CA ALA A 133 -20.11 -15.61 -11.19
C ALA A 133 -20.92 -16.93 -11.13
N VAL A 134 -21.33 -17.33 -9.92
CA VAL A 134 -22.22 -18.50 -9.72
C VAL A 134 -23.53 -18.32 -10.46
N TYR A 135 -24.16 -17.15 -10.33
CA TYR A 135 -25.39 -16.83 -11.06
C TYR A 135 -25.21 -16.94 -12.58
N LYS A 136 -24.14 -16.36 -13.14
CA LYS A 136 -23.87 -16.38 -14.58
C LYS A 136 -23.66 -17.81 -15.10
N ALA A 137 -22.90 -18.63 -14.36
CA ALA A 137 -22.68 -20.02 -14.71
C ALA A 137 -23.97 -20.86 -14.72
N ILE A 138 -24.84 -20.68 -13.72
CA ILE A 138 -26.12 -21.41 -13.62
C ILE A 138 -27.14 -20.90 -14.64
N THR A 139 -27.20 -19.58 -14.85
CA THR A 139 -28.23 -18.99 -15.72
C THR A 139 -27.86 -19.00 -17.20
N ALA A 140 -26.58 -19.17 -17.53
CA ALA A 140 -26.02 -18.92 -18.86
C ALA A 140 -26.30 -17.49 -19.38
N LYS A 141 -26.67 -16.55 -18.49
CA LYS A 141 -26.92 -15.14 -18.81
C LYS A 141 -25.68 -14.31 -18.50
N HIS A 142 -24.67 -14.42 -19.35
CA HIS A 142 -23.36 -13.82 -19.09
C HIS A 142 -23.35 -12.28 -19.07
N GLY A 143 -24.34 -11.63 -19.70
CA GLY A 143 -24.52 -10.18 -19.69
C GLY A 143 -25.38 -9.62 -18.55
N ASP A 144 -25.85 -10.47 -17.63
CA ASP A 144 -26.71 -10.06 -16.51
C ASP A 144 -26.10 -10.45 -15.16
N ASP A 145 -26.40 -9.66 -14.12
CA ASP A 145 -25.85 -9.82 -12.78
C ASP A 145 -26.99 -9.94 -11.76
N LEU A 146 -26.90 -10.96 -10.88
CA LEU A 146 -27.81 -11.15 -9.76
C LEU A 146 -27.80 -9.94 -8.81
N ILE A 147 -26.60 -9.45 -8.50
CA ILE A 147 -26.36 -8.31 -7.63
C ILE A 147 -25.84 -7.19 -8.51
N LYS A 148 -26.74 -6.24 -8.81
CA LYS A 148 -26.42 -4.99 -9.51
C LYS A 148 -25.52 -4.10 -8.68
N GLU A 149 -24.80 -3.19 -9.32
CA GLU A 149 -23.79 -2.33 -8.68
C GLU A 149 -24.38 -1.51 -7.54
N ASP A 150 -25.53 -0.85 -7.73
CA ASP A 150 -26.25 -0.13 -6.68
C ASP A 150 -26.56 -0.98 -5.44
N ASP A 151 -26.97 -2.24 -5.67
CA ASP A 151 -27.28 -3.18 -4.61
C ASP A 151 -26.01 -3.69 -3.93
N ALA A 152 -24.94 -3.94 -4.70
CA ALA A 152 -23.63 -4.30 -4.18
C ALA A 152 -23.07 -3.19 -3.29
N GLY A 153 -23.14 -1.92 -3.71
CA GLY A 153 -22.73 -0.76 -2.91
C GLY A 153 -23.47 -0.67 -1.58
N LYS A 154 -24.80 -0.88 -1.58
CA LYS A 154 -25.63 -0.91 -0.36
C LYS A 154 -25.26 -2.08 0.55
N ILE A 155 -24.99 -3.26 0.00
CA ILE A 155 -24.52 -4.42 0.76
C ILE A 155 -23.16 -4.14 1.39
N CYS A 156 -22.22 -3.58 0.62
CA CYS A 156 -20.89 -3.19 1.08
C CYS A 156 -20.98 -2.19 2.24
N ALA A 157 -21.75 -1.11 2.09
CA ALA A 157 -21.93 -0.11 3.14
C ALA A 157 -22.57 -0.66 4.42
N THR A 158 -23.47 -1.65 4.29
CA THR A 158 -24.15 -2.30 5.42
C THR A 158 -23.18 -3.20 6.19
N LEU A 159 -22.47 -4.07 5.48
CA LEU A 159 -21.55 -5.03 6.08
C LEU A 159 -20.30 -4.35 6.65
N ASP A 160 -19.79 -3.29 6.01
CA ASP A 160 -18.69 -2.46 6.52
C ASP A 160 -18.95 -2.00 7.97
N ARG A 161 -20.21 -1.64 8.29
CA ARG A 161 -20.67 -1.27 9.64
C ARG A 161 -20.97 -2.46 10.56
N ALA A 162 -20.56 -3.67 10.15
CA ALA A 162 -20.82 -4.94 10.84
C ALA A 162 -22.32 -5.27 11.06
N PHE A 163 -23.23 -4.67 10.29
CA PHE A 163 -24.65 -4.97 10.35
C PHE A 163 -25.04 -6.16 9.47
N TYR A 164 -26.10 -6.87 9.86
CA TYR A 164 -26.68 -7.92 9.03
C TYR A 164 -27.31 -7.33 7.76
N SER A 165 -26.99 -7.88 6.60
CA SER A 165 -27.53 -7.42 5.31
C SER A 165 -28.67 -8.31 4.84
N PHE A 166 -29.91 -7.88 5.06
CA PHE A 166 -31.11 -8.55 4.53
C PHE A 166 -31.08 -8.67 3.01
N LYS A 167 -30.54 -7.66 2.32
CA LYS A 167 -30.40 -7.65 0.87
C LYS A 167 -29.45 -8.74 0.38
N LEU A 168 -28.32 -8.96 1.06
CA LEU A 168 -27.43 -10.07 0.71
C LEU A 168 -28.14 -11.41 0.88
N ALA A 169 -28.79 -11.62 2.03
CA ALA A 169 -29.50 -12.86 2.33
C ALA A 169 -30.65 -13.13 1.32
N GLU A 170 -31.36 -12.09 0.87
CA GLU A 170 -32.37 -12.18 -0.18
C GLU A 170 -31.77 -12.67 -1.51
N ARG A 171 -30.62 -12.11 -1.90
CA ARG A 171 -29.92 -12.49 -3.14
C ARG A 171 -29.39 -13.93 -3.08
N GLU A 172 -28.83 -14.34 -1.94
CA GLU A 172 -28.38 -15.72 -1.72
C GLU A 172 -29.56 -16.72 -1.78
N LYS A 173 -30.69 -16.38 -1.14
CA LYS A 173 -31.92 -17.18 -1.21
C LYS A 173 -32.43 -17.29 -2.64
N HIS A 174 -32.48 -16.18 -3.38
CA HIS A 174 -32.92 -16.17 -4.77
C HIS A 174 -32.04 -17.05 -5.65
N LEU A 175 -30.71 -16.95 -5.50
CA LEU A 175 -29.76 -17.81 -6.21
C LEU A 175 -29.94 -19.29 -5.84
N GLY A 176 -30.22 -19.58 -4.56
CA GLY A 176 -30.59 -20.92 -4.10
C GLY A 176 -31.84 -21.48 -4.79
N SER A 177 -32.89 -20.66 -4.95
CA SER A 177 -34.11 -21.06 -5.67
C SER A 177 -33.87 -21.29 -7.16
N ILE A 178 -33.01 -20.49 -7.80
CA ILE A 178 -32.60 -20.71 -9.20
C ILE A 178 -31.85 -22.04 -9.32
N HIS A 179 -30.89 -22.30 -8.43
CA HIS A 179 -30.16 -23.56 -8.40
C HIS A 179 -31.12 -24.76 -8.26
N GLU A 180 -32.10 -24.70 -7.35
CA GLU A 180 -33.13 -25.75 -7.21
C GLU A 180 -33.94 -25.97 -8.48
N ALA A 181 -34.32 -24.90 -9.18
CA ALA A 181 -35.06 -25.00 -10.43
C ALA A 181 -34.23 -25.71 -11.52
N VAL A 182 -32.92 -25.42 -11.61
CA VAL A 182 -32.00 -26.09 -12.55
C VAL A 182 -31.79 -27.56 -12.20
N VAL A 183 -31.72 -27.90 -10.91
CA VAL A 183 -31.69 -29.30 -10.44
C VAL A 183 -32.98 -30.03 -10.85
N ARG A 184 -34.16 -29.44 -10.59
CA ARG A 184 -35.46 -30.05 -10.92
C ARG A 184 -35.70 -30.20 -12.41
N SER A 185 -35.16 -29.29 -13.23
CA SER A 185 -35.26 -29.36 -14.70
C SER A 185 -34.20 -30.26 -15.33
N CYS A 186 -33.35 -30.91 -14.51
CA CYS A 186 -32.30 -31.84 -14.95
C CYS A 186 -31.30 -31.24 -15.96
N GLN A 187 -31.11 -29.92 -15.94
CA GLN A 187 -30.16 -29.22 -16.81
C GLN A 187 -28.74 -29.33 -16.26
N ARG A 188 -28.17 -30.55 -16.26
CA ARG A 188 -26.90 -30.85 -15.59
C ARG A 188 -25.73 -30.03 -16.11
N ASN A 189 -25.73 -29.66 -17.40
CA ASN A 189 -24.74 -28.77 -18.01
C ASN A 189 -24.75 -27.33 -17.46
N ARG A 190 -25.74 -26.99 -16.63
CA ARG A 190 -25.87 -25.69 -15.93
C ARG A 190 -25.64 -25.81 -14.43
N LEU A 191 -25.45 -27.02 -13.91
CA LEU A 191 -25.08 -27.24 -12.52
C LEU A 191 -23.58 -27.05 -12.35
N ILE A 192 -23.18 -26.55 -11.19
CA ILE A 192 -21.78 -26.38 -10.83
C ILE A 192 -21.40 -27.53 -9.91
N LYS A 193 -20.50 -28.39 -10.38
CA LYS A 193 -19.90 -29.46 -9.58
C LYS A 193 -18.99 -28.88 -8.51
N LYS A 194 -18.18 -27.89 -8.90
CA LYS A 194 -17.21 -27.24 -8.01
C LYS A 194 -16.84 -25.83 -8.48
N ALA A 195 -16.72 -24.91 -7.53
CA ALA A 195 -16.16 -23.58 -7.74
C ALA A 195 -14.76 -23.46 -7.13
N TYR A 196 -13.75 -23.19 -7.95
CA TYR A 196 -12.40 -22.89 -7.50
C TYR A 196 -12.25 -21.37 -7.32
N ILE A 197 -11.97 -20.94 -6.09
CA ILE A 197 -11.70 -19.55 -5.76
C ILE A 197 -10.19 -19.33 -5.75
N ASN A 198 -9.72 -18.39 -6.57
CA ASN A 198 -8.32 -17.97 -6.64
C ASN A 198 -8.24 -16.49 -6.27
N VAL A 199 -7.35 -16.12 -5.35
CA VAL A 199 -7.26 -14.75 -4.86
C VAL A 199 -5.83 -14.26 -4.93
N PHE A 200 -5.65 -13.05 -5.44
CA PHE A 200 -4.38 -12.36 -5.47
C PHE A 200 -4.48 -11.06 -4.67
N GLY A 201 -3.38 -10.64 -4.07
CA GLY A 201 -3.30 -9.26 -3.59
C GLY A 201 -1.90 -8.77 -3.27
N PHE A 202 -1.75 -7.45 -3.25
CA PHE A 202 -0.52 -6.75 -2.91
C PHE A 202 -0.78 -5.76 -1.76
N SER A 203 0.13 -5.61 -0.81
CA SER A 203 0.03 -4.62 0.26
C SER A 203 -1.24 -4.80 1.10
N ARG A 204 -2.03 -3.75 1.27
CA ARG A 204 -3.38 -3.83 1.86
C ARG A 204 -4.35 -4.65 1.02
N GLY A 205 -4.16 -4.75 -0.29
CA GLY A 205 -4.90 -5.71 -1.12
C GLY A 205 -4.60 -7.17 -0.74
N ALA A 206 -3.35 -7.49 -0.36
CA ALA A 206 -2.99 -8.81 0.17
C ALA A 206 -3.67 -9.08 1.52
N ALA A 207 -3.75 -8.06 2.40
CA ALA A 207 -4.53 -8.15 3.62
C ALA A 207 -6.03 -8.35 3.31
N GLY A 208 -6.55 -7.65 2.30
CA GLY A 208 -7.91 -7.78 1.78
C GLY A 208 -8.20 -9.19 1.29
N ALA A 209 -7.27 -9.79 0.54
CA ALA A 209 -7.36 -11.18 0.09
C ALA A 209 -7.44 -12.18 1.24
N ARG A 210 -6.58 -12.02 2.26
CA ARG A 210 -6.57 -12.87 3.47
C ARG A 210 -7.88 -12.73 4.26
N VAL A 211 -8.31 -11.50 4.50
CA VAL A 211 -9.57 -11.21 5.22
C VAL A 211 -10.77 -11.72 4.43
N PHE A 212 -10.83 -11.48 3.11
CA PHE A 212 -11.88 -12.01 2.24
C PHE A 212 -12.01 -13.54 2.38
N VAL A 213 -10.90 -14.27 2.24
CA VAL A 213 -10.90 -15.74 2.35
C VAL A 213 -11.30 -16.20 3.76
N SER A 214 -10.80 -15.54 4.79
CA SER A 214 -11.19 -15.81 6.18
C SER A 214 -12.69 -15.61 6.39
N ARG A 215 -13.28 -14.53 5.86
CA ARG A 215 -14.72 -14.23 5.95
C ARG A 215 -15.54 -15.19 5.10
N LEU A 216 -15.09 -15.55 3.91
CA LEU A 216 -15.72 -16.54 3.05
C LEU A 216 -15.88 -17.87 3.79
N ILE A 217 -14.78 -18.39 4.35
CA ILE A 217 -14.77 -19.68 5.05
C ILE A 217 -15.53 -19.63 6.38
N LYS A 218 -15.31 -18.59 7.18
CA LYS A 218 -15.83 -18.52 8.57
C LYS A 218 -17.23 -17.95 8.67
N ARG A 219 -17.71 -17.19 7.67
CA ARG A 219 -18.98 -16.44 7.78
C ARG A 219 -19.93 -16.63 6.60
N TRP A 220 -19.49 -16.36 5.38
CA TRP A 220 -20.40 -16.25 4.23
C TRP A 220 -20.74 -17.59 3.56
N ALA A 221 -19.76 -18.49 3.43
CA ALA A 221 -19.90 -19.78 2.77
C ALA A 221 -19.31 -20.87 3.67
N LYS A 222 -19.96 -21.10 4.81
CA LYS A 222 -19.52 -22.08 5.79
C LYS A 222 -19.61 -23.50 5.20
N ASN A 223 -18.89 -24.45 5.81
CA ASN A 223 -18.95 -25.87 5.45
C ASN A 223 -18.52 -26.18 3.99
N GLY A 224 -17.76 -25.28 3.35
CA GLY A 224 -17.26 -25.50 1.99
C GLY A 224 -18.33 -25.43 0.90
N LYS A 225 -19.47 -24.76 1.17
CA LYS A 225 -20.53 -24.57 0.18
C LYS A 225 -20.93 -23.10 0.04
N LEU A 226 -20.94 -22.60 -1.19
CA LEU A 226 -21.59 -21.33 -1.55
C LEU A 226 -23.10 -21.56 -1.50
N ILE A 227 -23.84 -20.56 -0.99
CA ILE A 227 -25.32 -20.58 -0.87
C ILE A 227 -25.87 -21.88 -0.25
N ASP A 228 -25.08 -22.52 0.63
CA ASP A 228 -25.32 -23.82 1.26
C ASP A 228 -25.52 -25.03 0.30
N ARG A 229 -25.23 -24.86 -1.00
CA ARG A 229 -25.54 -25.87 -2.03
C ARG A 229 -24.35 -26.23 -2.91
N ILE A 230 -23.54 -25.26 -3.30
CA ILE A 230 -22.53 -25.42 -4.35
C ILE A 230 -21.15 -25.59 -3.72
N PRO A 231 -20.47 -26.73 -3.89
CA PRO A 231 -19.13 -26.93 -3.34
C PRO A 231 -18.14 -25.89 -3.86
N TYR A 232 -17.31 -25.34 -2.97
CA TYR A 232 -16.18 -24.50 -3.36
C TYR A 232 -14.89 -24.94 -2.67
N GLU A 233 -13.77 -24.56 -3.27
CA GLU A 233 -12.45 -24.71 -2.68
C GLU A 233 -11.62 -23.45 -2.95
N VAL A 234 -10.94 -22.94 -1.93
CA VAL A 234 -9.96 -21.85 -2.12
C VAL A 234 -8.67 -22.50 -2.64
N ASN A 235 -8.51 -22.48 -3.96
CA ASN A 235 -7.47 -23.19 -4.68
C ASN A 235 -6.10 -22.53 -4.56
N PHE A 236 -6.05 -21.20 -4.71
CA PHE A 236 -4.81 -20.45 -4.73
C PHE A 236 -4.97 -19.09 -4.05
N MET A 237 -3.97 -18.72 -3.25
CA MET A 237 -3.82 -17.39 -2.66
C MET A 237 -2.41 -16.86 -2.94
N GLY A 238 -2.28 -15.91 -3.87
CA GLY A 238 -1.02 -15.28 -4.23
C GLY A 238 -0.88 -13.89 -3.60
N LEU A 239 0.11 -13.70 -2.73
CA LEU A 239 0.26 -12.49 -1.92
C LEU A 239 1.61 -11.84 -2.19
N PHE A 240 1.60 -10.51 -2.33
CA PHE A 240 2.80 -9.68 -2.37
C PHE A 240 2.83 -8.75 -1.16
N ASP A 241 3.88 -8.89 -0.36
CA ASP A 241 4.29 -8.08 0.78
C ASP A 241 3.10 -7.55 1.60
N THR A 242 2.43 -8.45 2.31
CA THR A 242 1.21 -8.12 3.05
C THR A 242 1.47 -7.06 4.10
N VAL A 243 0.65 -5.99 4.06
CA VAL A 243 0.62 -4.93 5.07
C VAL A 243 -0.84 -4.74 5.47
N ALA A 244 -1.20 -5.12 6.69
CA ALA A 244 -2.54 -4.94 7.21
C ALA A 244 -2.68 -3.68 8.06
N SER A 245 -1.58 -3.09 8.55
CA SER A 245 -1.60 -2.03 9.57
C SER A 245 -0.67 -0.87 9.28
N VAL A 246 -0.97 0.29 9.89
CA VAL A 246 -0.02 1.41 10.05
C VAL A 246 0.36 1.43 11.52
N GLY A 247 1.63 1.21 11.84
CA GLY A 247 2.08 1.11 13.23
C GLY A 247 2.32 2.48 13.86
N PRO A 248 1.62 2.86 14.95
CA PRO A 248 1.98 4.03 15.74
C PRO A 248 3.12 3.69 16.72
N PRO A 249 3.91 4.69 17.15
CA PRO A 249 4.77 4.61 18.33
C PRO A 249 4.01 4.23 19.61
N ASP A 250 4.70 3.68 20.61
CA ASP A 250 4.05 3.22 21.85
C ASP A 250 3.41 4.35 22.68
N SER A 251 4.01 5.54 22.66
CA SER A 251 3.54 6.76 23.34
C SER A 251 2.25 7.34 22.74
N THR A 252 1.88 6.97 21.52
CA THR A 252 0.60 7.35 20.91
C THR A 252 -0.58 6.51 21.40
N ARG A 253 -0.37 5.33 22.01
CA ARG A 253 -1.48 4.51 22.56
C ARG A 253 -2.21 5.18 23.73
N ALA A 254 -1.56 6.10 24.44
CA ALA A 254 -2.16 6.80 25.59
C ALA A 254 -2.91 8.07 25.19
N ALA A 255 -2.61 8.65 24.02
CA ALA A 255 -3.15 9.94 23.57
C ALA A 255 -4.16 9.82 22.43
N VAL A 256 -4.21 8.67 21.75
CA VAL A 256 -5.06 8.43 20.57
C VAL A 256 -5.82 7.13 20.80
N ASP A 257 -7.13 7.15 20.52
CA ASP A 257 -8.06 6.02 20.63
C ASP A 257 -7.45 4.76 19.99
N SER A 258 -6.98 3.83 20.83
CA SER A 258 -6.07 2.75 20.46
C SER A 258 -6.65 1.80 19.42
N ASP A 259 -7.97 1.72 19.34
CA ASP A 259 -8.72 0.86 18.41
C ASP A 259 -8.77 1.42 16.98
N LYS A 260 -8.35 2.69 16.76
CA LYS A 260 -8.28 3.32 15.44
C LYS A 260 -6.88 3.35 14.84
N PHE A 261 -5.86 3.14 15.67
CA PHE A 261 -4.47 3.36 15.30
C PHE A 261 -3.58 2.14 15.52
N ASP A 262 -3.99 1.06 16.17
CA ASP A 262 -3.17 -0.19 16.20
C ASP A 262 -2.93 -0.79 14.80
N GLY A 263 -3.63 -0.24 13.81
CA GLY A 263 -3.52 -0.51 12.39
C GLY A 263 -4.12 -1.85 12.00
N HIS A 264 -4.51 -2.72 12.93
CA HIS A 264 -5.40 -3.82 12.57
C HIS A 264 -6.78 -3.20 12.41
N PHE A 265 -7.15 -2.89 11.16
CA PHE A 265 -8.52 -2.50 10.84
C PHE A 265 -9.49 -3.46 11.53
N SER A 266 -10.64 -2.97 12.01
CA SER A 266 -11.63 -3.79 12.73
C SER A 266 -12.01 -5.10 12.01
N TRP A 267 -11.75 -5.17 10.70
CA TRP A 267 -11.94 -6.33 9.85
C TRP A 267 -10.78 -7.33 9.76
N SER A 268 -9.56 -6.93 10.08
CA SER A 268 -8.32 -7.75 10.03
C SER A 268 -7.91 -8.35 11.38
N GLY A 269 -8.44 -7.86 12.50
CA GLY A 269 -8.18 -8.42 13.83
C GLY A 269 -8.79 -9.80 14.08
N GLY A 270 -8.36 -10.45 15.17
CA GLY A 270 -8.93 -11.72 15.64
C GLY A 270 -8.57 -12.92 14.77
N GLY A 271 -7.34 -12.94 14.25
CA GLY A 271 -6.83 -14.01 13.39
C GLY A 271 -7.49 -14.04 12.01
N ALA A 272 -8.02 -12.90 11.53
CA ALA A 272 -8.60 -12.81 10.19
C ALA A 272 -7.52 -12.83 9.09
N LEU A 273 -6.29 -12.46 9.43
CA LEU A 273 -5.13 -12.55 8.54
C LEU A 273 -4.49 -13.95 8.53
N ASN A 274 -4.80 -14.84 9.47
CA ASN A 274 -4.25 -16.21 9.44
C ASN A 274 -4.73 -16.95 8.18
N ILE A 275 -3.82 -17.69 7.53
CA ILE A 275 -4.20 -18.52 6.37
C ILE A 275 -5.00 -19.74 6.85
N PRO A 276 -6.30 -19.85 6.51
CA PRO A 276 -7.11 -20.99 6.95
C PRO A 276 -6.58 -22.32 6.40
N PRO A 277 -6.73 -23.45 7.13
CA PRO A 277 -6.27 -24.76 6.67
C PRO A 277 -7.00 -25.24 5.41
N GLN A 278 -8.20 -24.71 5.13
CA GLN A 278 -8.97 -25.01 3.91
C GLN A 278 -8.41 -24.36 2.64
N VAL A 279 -7.41 -23.47 2.74
CA VAL A 279 -6.72 -22.91 1.57
C VAL A 279 -5.73 -23.93 1.04
N ARG A 280 -5.93 -24.40 -0.19
CA ARG A 280 -5.12 -25.47 -0.81
C ARG A 280 -3.67 -25.06 -1.09
N ARG A 281 -3.45 -23.83 -1.54
CA ARG A 281 -2.11 -23.27 -1.81
C ARG A 281 -2.08 -21.77 -1.51
N CYS A 282 -1.17 -21.35 -0.64
CA CYS A 282 -0.87 -19.94 -0.36
C CYS A 282 0.62 -19.69 -0.62
N VAL A 283 0.90 -18.66 -1.43
CA VAL A 283 2.24 -18.19 -1.77
C VAL A 283 2.34 -16.74 -1.38
N HIS A 284 3.30 -16.39 -0.53
CA HIS A 284 3.54 -15.03 -0.08
C HIS A 284 4.98 -14.61 -0.39
N PHE A 285 5.14 -13.57 -1.20
CA PHE A 285 6.45 -12.97 -1.48
C PHE A 285 6.58 -11.70 -0.67
N PHE A 286 7.63 -11.55 0.13
CA PHE A 286 7.83 -10.39 0.99
C PHE A 286 9.16 -9.70 0.74
N SER A 287 9.21 -8.41 1.06
CA SER A 287 10.37 -7.54 0.91
C SER A 287 11.30 -7.64 2.13
N ILE A 288 12.59 -7.84 1.88
CA ILE A 288 13.63 -7.85 2.94
C ILE A 288 14.27 -6.48 3.17
N HIS A 289 14.13 -5.53 2.24
CA HIS A 289 14.77 -4.20 2.35
C HIS A 289 13.81 -3.10 2.83
N GLU A 290 12.51 -3.36 2.95
CA GLU A 290 11.55 -2.42 3.51
C GLU A 290 11.85 -2.14 4.99
N GLN A 291 11.80 -0.87 5.39
CA GLN A 291 12.14 -0.42 6.74
C GLN A 291 11.12 0.59 7.32
N ARG A 292 10.10 0.97 6.55
CA ARG A 292 9.06 1.87 7.01
C ARG A 292 8.22 1.24 8.14
N MET A 293 8.02 2.02 9.20
CA MET A 293 7.11 1.71 10.31
C MET A 293 5.64 1.71 9.89
N SER A 294 5.30 2.45 8.81
CA SER A 294 3.97 2.43 8.21
C SER A 294 3.70 1.20 7.33
N PHE A 295 4.73 0.37 7.08
CA PHE A 295 4.65 -0.86 6.28
C PHE A 295 5.14 -2.09 7.06
N PRO A 296 4.55 -2.40 8.24
CA PRO A 296 4.86 -3.64 8.93
C PRO A 296 4.48 -4.84 8.07
N LEU A 297 5.30 -5.89 8.13
CA LEU A 297 5.06 -7.13 7.39
C LEU A 297 4.09 -8.03 8.17
N ASP A 298 2.99 -8.43 7.56
CA ASP A 298 2.16 -9.53 8.07
C ASP A 298 2.62 -10.85 7.43
N SER A 299 3.46 -11.61 8.12
CA SER A 299 3.90 -12.91 7.64
C SER A 299 2.75 -13.93 7.64
N ILE A 300 2.90 -14.99 6.84
CA ILE A 300 2.01 -16.17 6.90
C ILE A 300 2.43 -17.18 7.98
N ARG A 301 3.53 -16.92 8.72
CA ARG A 301 3.96 -17.74 9.85
C ARG A 301 2.92 -17.73 10.96
N GLN A 302 2.63 -18.90 11.54
CA GLN A 302 1.71 -19.04 12.67
C GLN A 302 2.49 -19.43 13.93
N GLY A 303 2.48 -18.54 14.94
CA GLY A 303 3.30 -18.70 16.15
C GLY A 303 4.80 -18.66 15.86
N LYS A 304 5.57 -19.46 16.60
CA LYS A 304 7.05 -19.41 16.60
C LYS A 304 7.75 -20.11 15.43
N ARG A 305 7.05 -20.94 14.66
CA ARG A 305 7.62 -21.72 13.55
C ARG A 305 6.62 -21.82 12.40
N TYR A 306 7.11 -22.00 11.18
CA TYR A 306 6.23 -22.32 10.06
C TYR A 306 5.57 -23.69 10.28
N PRO A 307 4.28 -23.85 9.93
CA PRO A 307 3.67 -25.18 9.85
C PRO A 307 4.50 -26.06 8.92
N VAL A 308 4.66 -27.35 9.24
CA VAL A 308 5.35 -28.32 8.36
C VAL A 308 4.40 -28.74 7.22
N ASP A 309 4.05 -27.77 6.37
CA ASP A 309 3.07 -27.94 5.29
C ASP A 309 3.48 -27.11 4.07
N PHE A 310 4.66 -27.44 3.51
CA PHE A 310 5.23 -26.76 2.33
C PHE A 310 4.44 -27.01 1.04
N VAL A 311 3.57 -28.02 1.04
CA VAL A 311 2.64 -28.28 -0.07
C VAL A 311 1.63 -27.14 -0.13
N ARG A 312 1.08 -26.76 1.03
CA ARG A 312 0.08 -25.70 1.13
C ARG A 312 0.67 -24.31 1.23
N LEU A 313 1.75 -24.11 1.98
CA LEU A 313 2.30 -22.80 2.28
C LEU A 313 3.68 -22.59 1.65
N LEU A 314 3.91 -21.39 1.15
CA LEU A 314 5.21 -20.91 0.70
C LEU A 314 5.37 -19.43 1.04
N GLU A 315 6.47 -19.07 1.69
CA GLU A 315 6.86 -17.68 1.92
C GLU A 315 8.29 -17.45 1.36
N VAL A 316 8.47 -16.40 0.56
CA VAL A 316 9.74 -16.17 -0.17
C VAL A 316 10.26 -14.76 0.07
N ALA A 317 11.53 -14.68 0.47
CA ALA A 317 12.22 -13.45 0.85
C ALA A 317 12.87 -12.78 -0.39
N TYR A 318 12.23 -11.77 -0.96
CA TYR A 318 12.71 -11.08 -2.16
C TYR A 318 13.55 -9.83 -1.85
N PRO A 319 14.57 -9.53 -2.68
CA PRO A 319 15.25 -8.25 -2.61
C PRO A 319 14.32 -7.14 -3.08
N GLY A 320 14.55 -5.95 -2.55
CA GLY A 320 13.82 -4.73 -2.88
C GLY A 320 12.93 -4.28 -1.74
N VAL A 321 12.40 -3.07 -1.82
CA VAL A 321 11.41 -2.53 -0.86
C VAL A 321 9.99 -2.93 -1.27
N HIS A 322 8.95 -2.46 -0.56
CA HIS A 322 7.56 -2.89 -0.74
C HIS A 322 7.10 -3.01 -2.21
N SER A 323 7.26 -1.93 -2.97
CA SER A 323 6.82 -1.86 -4.38
C SER A 323 7.83 -2.42 -5.38
N ASP A 324 9.06 -2.76 -4.96
CA ASP A 324 9.95 -3.60 -5.77
C ASP A 324 9.45 -5.05 -5.81
N VAL A 325 8.70 -5.49 -4.79
CA VAL A 325 8.04 -6.80 -4.77
C VAL A 325 6.64 -6.72 -5.40
N GLY A 326 5.88 -5.67 -5.07
CA GLY A 326 4.54 -5.43 -5.60
C GLY A 326 4.47 -4.95 -7.06
N GLY A 327 5.56 -4.38 -7.58
CA GLY A 327 5.74 -4.02 -8.99
C GLY A 327 5.30 -2.61 -9.41
N SER A 328 4.97 -1.71 -8.48
CA SER A 328 4.29 -0.44 -8.78
C SER A 328 5.21 0.76 -9.08
N TYR A 329 6.54 0.63 -8.94
CA TYR A 329 7.47 1.72 -9.29
C TYR A 329 7.59 1.91 -10.79
N ALA A 330 7.56 3.15 -11.26
CA ALA A 330 7.80 3.49 -12.66
C ALA A 330 9.31 3.45 -13.00
N PRO A 331 9.69 3.31 -14.28
CA PRO A 331 11.08 3.32 -14.68
C PRO A 331 11.63 4.74 -14.47
N GLY A 332 12.78 4.84 -13.82
CA GLY A 332 13.41 6.11 -13.47
C GLY A 332 13.03 6.67 -12.11
N ASP A 333 12.03 6.10 -11.40
CA ASP A 333 11.76 6.45 -10.00
C ASP A 333 13.04 6.27 -9.18
N GLN A 334 13.43 7.29 -8.41
CA GLN A 334 14.69 7.38 -7.67
C GLN A 334 15.95 7.05 -8.50
N GLY A 335 15.88 7.21 -9.83
CA GLY A 335 16.97 6.89 -10.74
C GLY A 335 17.20 5.39 -10.93
N LYS A 336 16.21 4.55 -10.57
CA LYS A 336 16.25 3.09 -10.71
C LYS A 336 15.57 2.66 -12.01
N SER A 337 15.96 1.50 -12.53
CA SER A 337 15.29 0.89 -13.70
C SER A 337 15.21 1.81 -14.94
N THR A 338 16.22 2.65 -15.18
CA THR A 338 16.18 3.77 -16.14
C THR A 338 16.05 3.38 -17.62
N LYS A 339 16.20 2.09 -17.96
CA LYS A 339 16.08 1.59 -19.34
C LYS A 339 14.66 1.21 -19.76
N GLY A 340 13.66 1.34 -18.86
CA GLY A 340 12.25 1.12 -19.18
C GLY A 340 11.63 -0.10 -18.50
N GLU A 341 10.50 -0.56 -19.04
CA GLU A 341 9.61 -1.56 -18.41
C GLU A 341 10.30 -2.86 -17.99
N GLY A 342 11.08 -3.44 -18.90
CA GLY A 342 11.78 -4.69 -18.65
C GLY A 342 12.91 -4.57 -17.62
N HIS A 343 13.35 -3.34 -17.28
CA HIS A 343 14.48 -3.12 -16.37
C HIS A 343 14.07 -3.11 -14.88
N ARG A 344 12.79 -3.37 -14.57
CA ARG A 344 12.24 -3.28 -13.20
C ARG A 344 12.49 -4.55 -12.39
N LEU A 345 12.90 -4.38 -11.14
CA LEU A 345 13.09 -5.51 -10.22
C LEU A 345 11.80 -6.31 -9.97
N GLY A 346 10.65 -5.63 -9.93
CA GLY A 346 9.34 -6.26 -9.70
C GLY A 346 8.89 -7.27 -10.76
N LYS A 347 9.60 -7.38 -11.89
CA LYS A 347 9.37 -8.44 -12.88
C LYS A 347 9.73 -9.81 -12.34
N ILE A 348 10.72 -9.92 -11.45
CA ILE A 348 11.14 -11.22 -10.92
C ILE A 348 10.02 -11.88 -10.09
N PRO A 349 9.47 -11.24 -9.05
CA PRO A 349 8.36 -11.81 -8.30
C PRO A 349 7.08 -11.97 -9.14
N LEU A 350 6.86 -11.15 -10.18
CA LEU A 350 5.75 -11.36 -11.13
C LEU A 350 5.84 -12.72 -11.83
N HIS A 351 7.00 -13.03 -12.41
CA HIS A 351 7.24 -14.28 -13.13
C HIS A 351 7.10 -15.49 -12.21
N ASP A 352 7.69 -15.43 -11.01
CA ASP A 352 7.60 -16.53 -10.06
C ASP A 352 6.15 -16.76 -9.59
N MET A 353 5.38 -15.70 -9.33
CA MET A 353 3.97 -15.82 -8.93
C MET A 353 3.11 -16.38 -10.08
N TYR A 354 3.36 -15.94 -11.31
CA TYR A 354 2.70 -16.48 -12.50
C TYR A 354 2.91 -17.99 -12.63
N ILE A 355 4.13 -18.48 -12.46
CA ILE A 355 4.44 -19.92 -12.50
C ILE A 355 3.82 -20.68 -11.32
N GLU A 356 3.83 -20.13 -10.10
CA GLU A 356 3.19 -20.76 -8.94
C GLU A 356 1.66 -20.85 -9.11
N ALA A 357 1.02 -19.80 -9.62
CA ALA A 357 -0.41 -19.76 -9.93
C ALA A 357 -0.79 -20.79 -11.00
N LEU A 358 -0.03 -20.84 -12.10
CA LEU A 358 -0.22 -21.84 -13.15
C LEU A 358 -0.09 -23.26 -12.61
N ASN A 359 0.94 -23.55 -11.80
CA ASN A 359 1.11 -24.86 -11.16
C ASN A 359 -0.02 -25.25 -10.21
N ALA A 360 -0.75 -24.27 -9.67
CA ALA A 360 -1.93 -24.48 -8.83
C ALA A 360 -3.23 -24.65 -9.64
N GLY A 361 -3.20 -24.47 -10.96
CA GLY A 361 -4.38 -24.56 -11.83
C GLY A 361 -5.18 -23.27 -11.91
N VAL A 362 -4.56 -22.11 -11.66
CA VAL A 362 -5.16 -20.82 -11.98
C VAL A 362 -5.18 -20.66 -13.50
N PRO A 363 -6.33 -20.31 -14.12
CA PRO A 363 -6.46 -20.20 -15.58
C PRO A 363 -5.86 -18.88 -16.09
N LEU A 364 -4.53 -18.80 -16.17
CA LEU A 364 -3.83 -17.66 -16.79
C LEU A 364 -3.50 -17.95 -18.26
N ARG A 365 -3.39 -16.89 -19.05
CA ARG A 365 -2.96 -16.88 -20.47
C ARG A 365 -1.51 -17.34 -20.60
N LEU A 366 -1.15 -17.91 -21.75
CA LEU A 366 0.20 -18.38 -22.08
C LEU A 366 0.80 -17.56 -23.24
N ASP A 367 2.13 -17.46 -23.32
CA ASP A 367 2.84 -17.10 -24.56
C ASP A 367 3.06 -18.37 -25.39
N LYS A 368 1.98 -18.88 -26.01
CA LYS A 368 2.00 -20.08 -26.85
C LYS A 368 1.35 -19.81 -28.21
N ASP A 369 2.09 -20.07 -29.28
CA ASP A 369 1.57 -19.97 -30.65
C ASP A 369 0.38 -20.93 -30.85
N GLY A 370 -0.67 -20.46 -31.50
CA GLY A 370 -1.88 -21.24 -31.78
C GLY A 370 -2.84 -21.42 -30.59
N ASP A 371 -2.62 -20.76 -29.44
CA ASP A 371 -3.65 -20.59 -28.40
C ASP A 371 -4.51 -19.37 -28.75
N ASP A 372 -5.82 -19.58 -28.97
CA ASP A 372 -6.79 -18.50 -29.24
C ASP A 372 -6.88 -17.48 -28.08
N ASP A 373 -6.38 -17.84 -26.90
CA ASP A 373 -6.33 -17.00 -25.70
C ASP A 373 -4.88 -16.66 -25.28
N ARG A 374 -3.94 -16.66 -26.24
CA ARG A 374 -2.55 -16.25 -26.05
C ARG A 374 -2.44 -14.84 -25.43
N MET A 375 -1.36 -14.61 -24.69
CA MET A 375 -0.89 -13.26 -24.34
C MET A 375 -0.70 -12.39 -25.60
N ASP A 376 -1.35 -11.23 -25.64
CA ASP A 376 -1.06 -10.19 -26.64
C ASP A 376 0.19 -9.36 -26.28
N ASP A 377 0.59 -8.44 -27.16
CA ASP A 377 1.78 -7.60 -26.99
C ASP A 377 1.79 -6.80 -25.68
N SER A 378 0.62 -6.38 -25.21
CA SER A 378 0.50 -5.63 -23.96
C SER A 378 0.80 -6.52 -22.75
N HIS A 379 0.35 -7.78 -22.77
CA HIS A 379 0.72 -8.77 -21.76
C HIS A 379 2.20 -9.12 -21.85
N LEU A 380 2.74 -9.31 -23.05
CA LEU A 380 4.16 -9.62 -23.23
C LEU A 380 5.06 -8.48 -22.76
N GLN A 381 4.65 -7.22 -22.94
CA GLN A 381 5.33 -6.07 -22.37
C GLN A 381 5.30 -6.08 -20.83
N ASP A 382 4.14 -6.39 -20.23
CA ASP A 382 3.99 -6.53 -18.77
C ASP A 382 4.92 -7.60 -18.18
N PHE A 383 5.19 -8.68 -18.93
CA PHE A 383 6.09 -9.76 -18.54
C PHE A 383 7.51 -9.63 -19.10
N SER A 384 7.84 -8.57 -19.83
CA SER A 384 9.20 -8.36 -20.31
C SER A 384 10.17 -8.19 -19.13
N ILE A 385 11.35 -8.80 -19.23
CA ILE A 385 12.44 -8.63 -18.27
C ILE A 385 13.75 -8.51 -19.03
N ASP A 386 14.55 -7.50 -18.74
CA ASP A 386 15.86 -7.34 -19.35
C ASP A 386 16.83 -8.40 -18.77
N PRO A 387 17.60 -9.14 -19.60
CA PRO A 387 18.59 -10.10 -19.12
C PRO A 387 19.57 -9.51 -18.10
N ALA A 388 19.88 -8.22 -18.16
CA ALA A 388 20.74 -7.54 -17.18
C ALA A 388 20.13 -7.50 -15.78
N VAL A 389 18.80 -7.36 -15.65
CA VAL A 389 18.10 -7.43 -14.35
C VAL A 389 18.19 -8.84 -13.79
N ALA A 390 17.88 -9.84 -14.61
CA ALA A 390 17.94 -11.25 -14.21
C ALA A 390 19.36 -11.63 -13.77
N LYS A 391 20.38 -11.18 -14.50
CA LYS A 391 21.78 -11.39 -14.16
C LYS A 391 22.16 -10.71 -12.84
N ALA A 392 21.88 -9.41 -12.67
CA ALA A 392 22.19 -8.69 -11.43
C ALA A 392 21.52 -9.34 -10.21
N PHE A 393 20.26 -9.76 -10.36
CA PHE A 393 19.56 -10.52 -9.34
C PHE A 393 20.22 -11.88 -9.06
N ASN A 394 20.60 -12.64 -10.09
CA ASN A 394 21.25 -13.94 -9.92
C ASN A 394 22.63 -13.81 -9.25
N ASP A 395 23.41 -12.78 -9.60
CA ASP A 395 24.70 -12.49 -9.01
C ASP A 395 24.57 -12.15 -7.52
N TRP A 396 23.55 -11.36 -7.14
CA TRP A 396 23.20 -11.12 -5.74
C TRP A 396 22.73 -12.41 -5.06
N ARG A 397 21.84 -13.18 -5.69
CA ARG A 397 21.28 -14.44 -5.16
C ARG A 397 22.37 -15.47 -4.87
N ALA A 398 23.42 -15.53 -5.68
CA ALA A 398 24.55 -16.44 -5.52
C ALA A 398 25.36 -16.18 -4.23
N LYS A 399 25.15 -15.05 -3.55
CA LYS A 399 25.79 -14.68 -2.28
C LYS A 399 24.89 -14.83 -1.06
N LEU A 400 23.66 -15.33 -1.24
CA LEU A 400 22.71 -15.46 -0.14
C LEU A 400 23.18 -16.52 0.87
N PRO A 401 23.09 -16.22 2.18
CA PRO A 401 23.37 -17.20 3.21
C PRO A 401 22.24 -18.23 3.29
N ALA A 402 22.48 -19.34 3.99
CA ALA A 402 21.37 -20.17 4.47
C ALA A 402 20.48 -19.35 5.42
N MET A 403 19.19 -19.67 5.46
CA MET A 403 18.20 -18.99 6.29
C MET A 403 17.27 -20.02 6.93
N ASP A 404 17.13 -19.91 8.25
CA ASP A 404 16.29 -20.77 9.08
C ASP A 404 15.07 -20.02 9.66
N SER A 405 15.08 -18.69 9.64
CA SER A 405 14.00 -17.87 10.17
C SER A 405 13.71 -16.61 9.37
N LEU A 406 12.50 -16.07 9.56
CA LEU A 406 12.06 -14.81 8.97
C LEU A 406 12.93 -13.64 9.46
N GLU A 407 13.30 -13.66 10.73
CA GLU A 407 14.14 -12.67 11.37
C GLU A 407 15.53 -12.62 10.73
N GLN A 408 16.11 -13.77 10.37
CA GLN A 408 17.39 -13.81 9.63
C GLN A 408 17.27 -13.21 8.22
N ALA A 409 16.16 -13.45 7.53
CA ALA A 409 15.91 -12.84 6.21
C ALA A 409 15.90 -11.31 6.28
N LEU A 410 15.16 -10.80 7.28
CA LEU A 410 14.98 -9.36 7.49
C LEU A 410 16.23 -8.70 8.07
N GLU A 411 16.99 -9.41 8.92
CA GLU A 411 18.30 -8.97 9.38
C GLU A 411 19.26 -8.79 8.21
N PHE A 412 19.33 -9.79 7.31
CA PHE A 412 20.21 -9.74 6.16
C PHE A 412 19.91 -8.55 5.26
N GLY A 413 18.63 -8.32 4.97
CA GLY A 413 18.19 -7.17 4.18
C GLY A 413 18.45 -5.83 4.89
N LEU A 414 18.15 -5.73 6.19
CA LEU A 414 18.44 -4.55 7.00
C LEU A 414 19.94 -4.22 7.00
N ARG A 415 20.80 -5.22 7.17
CA ARG A 415 22.26 -5.08 7.15
C ARG A 415 22.73 -4.49 5.83
N GLN A 416 22.33 -5.07 4.70
CA GLN A 416 22.71 -4.57 3.37
C GLN A 416 22.23 -3.13 3.15
N ASN A 417 20.99 -2.82 3.56
CA ASN A 417 20.43 -1.49 3.43
C ASN A 417 21.21 -0.45 4.27
N LEU A 418 21.50 -0.75 5.54
CA LEU A 418 22.30 0.12 6.41
C LEU A 418 23.72 0.33 5.88
N GLN A 419 24.38 -0.71 5.37
CA GLN A 419 25.74 -0.61 4.83
C GLN A 419 25.77 0.18 3.51
N TRP A 420 24.78 -0.02 2.62
CA TRP A 420 24.66 0.77 1.40
C TRP A 420 24.37 2.24 1.72
N ARG A 421 23.43 2.54 2.63
CA ARG A 421 23.17 3.93 3.05
C ARG A 421 24.39 4.56 3.71
N ALA A 422 25.13 3.82 4.54
CA ALA A 422 26.38 4.30 5.14
C ALA A 422 27.43 4.63 4.06
N LEU A 423 27.54 3.79 3.03
CA LEU A 423 28.42 4.04 1.89
C LEU A 423 28.01 5.32 1.13
N ARG A 424 26.70 5.51 0.90
CA ARG A 424 26.14 6.67 0.19
C ARG A 424 26.10 7.95 1.02
N ALA A 425 26.26 7.85 2.34
CA ALA A 425 26.36 8.96 3.28
C ALA A 425 27.79 9.54 3.41
N ARG A 426 28.82 8.91 2.84
CA ARG A 426 30.23 9.34 2.95
C ARG A 426 30.52 10.65 2.22
N TYR A 427 30.24 11.77 2.87
CA TYR A 427 30.39 13.13 2.34
C TYR A 427 31.80 13.38 1.77
N HIS A 428 31.88 14.15 0.67
CA HIS A 428 33.11 14.46 -0.07
C HIS A 428 33.91 13.26 -0.64
N THR A 429 33.35 12.05 -0.67
CA THR A 429 33.99 10.90 -1.31
C THR A 429 33.33 10.55 -2.65
N GLY A 430 34.02 9.78 -3.50
CA GLY A 430 33.43 9.22 -4.72
C GLY A 430 32.25 8.26 -4.47
N HIS A 431 32.10 7.76 -3.24
CA HIS A 431 30.97 6.93 -2.83
C HIS A 431 29.73 7.73 -2.44
N TYR A 432 29.88 9.04 -2.17
CA TYR A 432 28.78 9.90 -1.79
C TYR A 432 27.66 9.85 -2.83
N LEU A 433 26.42 9.92 -2.35
CA LEU A 433 25.22 9.86 -3.16
C LEU A 433 25.26 10.79 -4.39
N THR A 434 25.70 12.04 -4.22
CA THR A 434 25.70 13.03 -5.32
C THR A 434 26.67 12.71 -6.45
N ASN A 435 27.63 11.81 -6.20
CA ASN A 435 28.56 11.31 -7.19
C ASN A 435 28.04 10.09 -7.96
N GLN A 436 26.89 9.54 -7.58
CA GLN A 436 26.35 8.33 -8.20
C GLN A 436 25.51 8.63 -9.45
N PRO A 437 25.57 7.76 -10.49
CA PRO A 437 24.80 7.95 -11.71
C PRO A 437 23.29 8.07 -11.50
N PHE A 438 22.70 7.23 -10.63
CA PHE A 438 21.25 7.25 -10.39
C PHE A 438 20.77 8.59 -9.78
N TYR A 439 21.57 9.19 -8.89
CA TYR A 439 21.25 10.50 -8.32
C TYR A 439 21.29 11.60 -9.38
N ARG A 440 22.30 11.57 -10.25
CA ARG A 440 22.43 12.54 -11.35
C ARG A 440 21.30 12.41 -12.36
N PHE A 441 20.84 11.18 -12.63
CA PHE A 441 19.65 10.94 -13.45
C PHE A 441 18.42 11.66 -12.87
N CYS A 442 18.22 11.59 -11.55
CA CYS A 442 17.09 12.28 -10.92
C CYS A 442 17.14 13.80 -11.11
N ALA A 443 18.34 14.40 -11.06
CA ALA A 443 18.53 15.83 -11.24
C ALA A 443 18.02 16.34 -12.59
N ASP A 444 18.16 15.53 -13.64
CA ASP A 444 17.82 15.91 -15.00
C ASP A 444 16.38 15.57 -15.39
N LYS A 445 15.80 14.54 -14.75
CA LYS A 445 14.57 13.89 -15.24
C LYS A 445 13.45 13.75 -14.20
N ARG A 446 13.73 13.92 -12.90
CA ARG A 446 12.83 13.56 -11.79
C ARG A 446 12.87 14.57 -10.65
N GLU A 447 12.91 15.85 -11.00
CA GLU A 447 12.92 16.94 -10.01
C GLU A 447 12.13 18.13 -10.53
N ASP A 448 11.02 18.44 -9.86
CA ASP A 448 10.24 19.64 -10.08
C ASP A 448 10.82 20.85 -9.33
N ARG A 449 10.40 22.05 -9.73
CA ARG A 449 10.92 23.33 -9.20
C ARG A 449 10.52 23.62 -7.75
N LYS A 450 9.57 22.87 -7.18
CA LYS A 450 9.04 23.08 -5.84
C LYS A 450 8.95 21.74 -5.12
N THR A 451 9.35 21.72 -3.86
CA THR A 451 9.02 20.63 -2.95
C THR A 451 7.50 20.57 -2.73
N PRO A 452 6.95 19.42 -2.33
CA PRO A 452 5.54 19.32 -1.93
C PRO A 452 5.14 20.31 -0.83
N HIS A 453 6.01 20.59 0.13
CA HIS A 453 5.73 21.59 1.17
C HIS A 453 5.67 23.01 0.57
N ALA A 454 6.65 23.41 -0.25
CA ALA A 454 6.65 24.71 -0.89
C ALA A 454 5.42 24.91 -1.81
N LEU A 455 5.03 23.87 -2.55
CA LEU A 455 3.80 23.86 -3.34
C LEU A 455 2.56 24.07 -2.46
N ARG A 456 2.43 23.29 -1.38
CA ARG A 456 1.31 23.38 -0.44
C ARG A 456 1.20 24.76 0.20
N THR A 457 2.32 25.30 0.69
CA THR A 457 2.38 26.61 1.35
C THR A 457 1.94 27.74 0.41
N GLU A 458 2.41 27.73 -0.83
CA GLU A 458 2.02 28.73 -1.83
C GLU A 458 0.55 28.56 -2.25
N ALA A 459 0.06 27.33 -2.44
CA ALA A 459 -1.34 27.06 -2.74
C ALA A 459 -2.27 27.51 -1.62
N ASP A 460 -1.93 27.23 -0.35
CA ASP A 460 -2.67 27.68 0.83
C ASP A 460 -2.70 29.21 0.93
N ARG A 461 -1.58 29.88 0.60
CA ARG A 461 -1.50 31.35 0.56
C ARG A 461 -2.45 31.92 -0.50
N ARG A 462 -2.42 31.39 -1.73
CA ARG A 462 -3.30 31.83 -2.82
C ARG A 462 -4.78 31.57 -2.50
N ARG A 463 -5.10 30.39 -1.96
CA ARG A 463 -6.45 30.01 -1.53
C ARG A 463 -7.06 31.02 -0.55
N LYS A 464 -6.28 31.50 0.42
CA LYS A 464 -6.75 32.48 1.42
C LYS A 464 -7.06 33.86 0.83
N THR A 465 -6.48 34.18 -0.32
CA THR A 465 -6.64 35.48 -0.98
C THR A 465 -7.45 35.39 -2.28
N ASP A 466 -8.00 34.21 -2.61
CA ASP A 466 -8.73 33.99 -3.86
C ASP A 466 -10.13 34.65 -3.80
N PRO A 467 -10.43 35.62 -4.69
CA PRO A 467 -11.70 36.36 -4.66
C PRO A 467 -12.94 35.48 -4.85
N GLU A 468 -12.84 34.40 -5.62
CA GLU A 468 -13.97 33.50 -5.87
C GLU A 468 -14.27 32.65 -4.64
N ILE A 469 -13.26 32.06 -4.02
CA ILE A 469 -13.41 31.31 -2.76
C ILE A 469 -13.98 32.22 -1.66
N GLU A 470 -13.46 33.43 -1.53
CA GLU A 470 -13.97 34.41 -0.54
C GLU A 470 -15.44 34.77 -0.80
N ARG A 471 -15.82 35.01 -2.05
CA ARG A 471 -17.21 35.28 -2.43
C ARG A 471 -18.14 34.11 -2.06
N LEU A 472 -17.77 32.88 -2.44
CA LEU A 472 -18.58 31.69 -2.17
C LEU A 472 -18.69 31.37 -0.68
N LYS A 473 -17.63 31.57 0.10
CA LYS A 473 -17.68 31.42 1.57
C LYS A 473 -18.61 32.44 2.23
N LYS A 474 -18.60 33.69 1.77
CA LYS A 474 -19.54 34.72 2.26
C LYS A 474 -20.98 34.35 1.92
N GLU A 475 -21.24 33.92 0.70
CA GLU A 475 -22.57 33.45 0.28
C GLU A 475 -23.05 32.26 1.13
N ASN A 476 -22.18 31.28 1.42
CA ASN A 476 -22.52 30.17 2.30
C ASN A 476 -22.84 30.61 3.73
N ALA A 477 -22.09 31.58 4.28
CA ALA A 477 -22.39 32.12 5.62
C ALA A 477 -23.75 32.84 5.68
N GLU A 478 -24.13 33.54 4.61
CA GLU A 478 -25.45 34.16 4.47
C GLU A 478 -26.56 33.11 4.36
N LEU A 479 -26.36 32.09 3.52
CA LEU A 479 -27.28 30.97 3.34
C LEU A 479 -27.47 30.16 4.64
N ASP A 480 -26.40 29.92 5.41
CA ASP A 480 -26.47 29.27 6.71
C ASP A 480 -27.27 30.10 7.73
N SER A 481 -27.08 31.41 7.72
CA SER A 481 -27.86 32.33 8.55
C SER A 481 -29.35 32.28 8.18
N LYS A 482 -29.65 32.26 6.87
CA LYS A 482 -31.02 32.09 6.36
C LYS A 482 -31.62 30.74 6.74
N MET A 483 -30.85 29.65 6.65
CA MET A 483 -31.26 28.31 7.08
C MET A 483 -31.59 28.27 8.58
N LYS A 484 -30.78 28.90 9.44
CA LYS A 484 -31.05 28.98 10.89
C LYS A 484 -32.36 29.70 11.18
N LEU A 485 -32.61 30.83 10.50
CA LEU A 485 -33.87 31.58 10.63
C LEU A 485 -35.07 30.75 10.16
N LEU A 486 -34.97 30.03 9.04
CA LEU A 486 -36.02 29.15 8.53
C LEU A 486 -36.32 27.97 9.45
N LYS A 487 -35.28 27.33 10.02
CA LYS A 487 -35.45 26.26 11.02
C LYS A 487 -36.12 26.76 12.29
N ALA A 488 -35.71 27.93 12.81
CA ALA A 488 -36.35 28.54 13.97
C ALA A 488 -37.82 28.90 13.70
N ARG A 489 -38.13 29.34 12.48
CA ARG A 489 -39.48 29.59 11.98
C ARG A 489 -40.33 28.32 11.90
N ALA A 490 -39.76 27.19 11.46
CA ALA A 490 -40.46 25.91 11.33
C ALA A 490 -40.90 25.29 12.68
N SER A 491 -40.32 25.73 13.80
CA SER A 491 -40.66 25.26 15.16
C SER A 491 -41.96 25.85 15.73
N SER A 492 -42.67 26.72 14.99
CA SER A 492 -43.95 27.31 15.42
C SER A 492 -45.16 26.62 14.78
N ARG A 493 -46.32 26.58 15.47
CA ARG A 493 -47.59 26.01 14.93
C ARG A 493 -48.00 26.76 13.65
N ARG A 494 -47.95 26.10 12.49
CA ARG A 494 -48.23 26.69 11.16
C ARG A 494 -49.16 25.80 10.31
N ALA A 495 -49.77 26.39 9.29
CA ALA A 495 -50.56 25.70 8.28
C ALA A 495 -49.68 24.87 7.32
N ILE A 496 -50.20 23.73 6.85
CA ILE A 496 -49.50 22.75 5.99
C ILE A 496 -48.84 23.37 4.74
N PRO A 497 -49.47 24.30 4.00
CA PRO A 497 -48.84 24.90 2.81
C PRO A 497 -47.56 25.68 3.12
N GLN A 498 -47.51 26.35 4.27
CA GLN A 498 -46.33 27.11 4.70
C GLN A 498 -45.17 26.16 5.09
N ILE A 499 -45.50 25.02 5.70
CA ILE A 499 -44.50 23.99 6.04
C ILE A 499 -43.88 23.41 4.77
N MET A 500 -44.68 23.12 3.74
CA MET A 500 -44.19 22.62 2.47
C MET A 500 -43.29 23.63 1.73
N ALA A 501 -43.66 24.92 1.75
CA ALA A 501 -42.85 25.99 1.19
C ALA A 501 -41.50 26.15 1.91
N ASP A 502 -41.52 26.17 3.25
CA ASP A 502 -40.32 26.27 4.08
C ASP A 502 -39.40 25.04 3.88
N MET A 503 -39.94 23.83 3.71
CA MET A 503 -39.16 22.62 3.41
C MET A 503 -38.51 22.67 2.02
N LYS A 504 -39.22 23.18 1.02
CA LYS A 504 -38.66 23.38 -0.33
C LYS A 504 -37.51 24.38 -0.30
N GLU A 505 -37.72 25.54 0.32
CA GLU A 505 -36.68 26.57 0.45
C GLU A 505 -35.45 26.04 1.22
N LEU A 506 -35.66 25.23 2.27
CA LEU A 506 -34.56 24.56 2.98
C LEU A 506 -33.80 23.59 2.07
N GLY A 507 -34.49 22.86 1.19
CA GLY A 507 -33.90 22.00 0.18
C GLY A 507 -33.04 22.78 -0.81
N ASP A 508 -33.57 23.89 -1.33
CA ASP A 508 -32.89 24.76 -2.28
C ASP A 508 -31.64 25.42 -1.68
N ILE A 509 -31.71 25.89 -0.42
CA ILE A 509 -30.56 26.45 0.30
C ILE A 509 -29.47 25.39 0.48
N LYS A 510 -29.84 24.17 0.91
CA LYS A 510 -28.86 23.07 1.06
C LYS A 510 -28.20 22.71 -0.27
N ALA A 511 -28.98 22.66 -1.35
CA ALA A 511 -28.45 22.40 -2.69
C ALA A 511 -27.48 23.50 -3.14
N ARG A 512 -27.79 24.77 -2.84
CA ARG A 512 -26.90 25.90 -3.15
C ARG A 512 -25.60 25.87 -2.35
N ILE A 513 -25.67 25.63 -1.04
CA ILE A 513 -24.47 25.47 -0.19
C ILE A 513 -23.59 24.35 -0.73
N ALA A 514 -24.18 23.19 -1.05
CA ALA A 514 -23.43 22.07 -1.62
C ALA A 514 -22.80 22.41 -2.97
N ALA A 515 -23.50 23.14 -3.84
CA ALA A 515 -22.94 23.61 -5.12
C ALA A 515 -21.77 24.58 -4.91
N ASN A 516 -21.88 25.50 -3.94
CA ASN A 516 -20.82 26.44 -3.60
C ASN A 516 -19.60 25.74 -2.99
N GLU A 517 -19.81 24.74 -2.12
CA GLU A 517 -18.73 23.91 -1.58
C GLU A 517 -18.01 23.13 -2.67
N ALA A 518 -18.74 22.57 -3.63
CA ALA A 518 -18.15 21.89 -4.80
C ALA A 518 -17.34 22.86 -5.67
N ALA A 519 -17.84 24.09 -5.89
CA ALA A 519 -17.12 25.12 -6.64
C ALA A 519 -15.84 25.59 -5.91
N ILE A 520 -15.90 25.75 -4.57
CA ILE A 520 -14.72 26.05 -3.75
C ILE A 520 -13.68 24.94 -3.91
N LEU A 521 -14.08 23.67 -3.77
CA LEU A 521 -13.16 22.54 -3.93
C LEU A 521 -12.52 22.49 -5.32
N ALA A 522 -13.32 22.70 -6.38
CA ALA A 522 -12.82 22.76 -7.75
C ALA A 522 -11.80 23.90 -7.93
N ARG A 523 -12.07 25.07 -7.36
CA ARG A 523 -11.13 26.21 -7.39
C ARG A 523 -9.86 25.93 -6.60
N GLU A 524 -9.94 25.25 -5.46
CA GLU A 524 -8.77 24.84 -4.67
C GLU A 524 -7.86 23.88 -5.44
N VAL A 525 -8.46 22.90 -6.13
CA VAL A 525 -7.72 21.99 -7.03
C VAL A 525 -7.06 22.78 -8.17
N ALA A 526 -7.79 23.74 -8.76
CA ALA A 526 -7.25 24.57 -9.84
C ALA A 526 -6.06 25.42 -9.37
N ILE A 527 -6.16 26.07 -8.20
CA ILE A 527 -5.05 26.82 -7.59
C ILE A 527 -3.84 25.91 -7.37
N LEU A 528 -4.05 24.71 -6.82
CA LEU A 528 -2.95 23.78 -6.58
C LEU A 528 -2.26 23.35 -7.88
N ALA A 529 -3.03 23.06 -8.93
CA ALA A 529 -2.52 22.75 -10.26
C ALA A 529 -1.74 23.93 -10.86
N GLU A 530 -2.30 25.14 -10.83
CA GLU A 530 -1.67 26.37 -11.31
C GLU A 530 -0.31 26.61 -10.62
N VAL A 531 -0.24 26.41 -9.30
CA VAL A 531 1.00 26.59 -8.52
C VAL A 531 2.03 25.51 -8.85
N ALA A 532 1.58 24.29 -9.15
CA ALA A 532 2.42 23.20 -9.64
C ALA A 532 2.87 23.38 -11.10
N GLY A 533 2.32 24.37 -11.83
CA GLY A 533 2.56 24.53 -13.27
C GLY A 533 1.89 23.45 -14.12
N LYS A 534 0.84 22.81 -13.60
CA LYS A 534 0.05 21.76 -14.25
C LYS A 534 -1.34 22.28 -14.59
N LYS A 535 -2.02 21.62 -15.52
CA LYS A 535 -3.43 21.92 -15.78
C LYS A 535 -4.32 21.17 -14.80
N PRO A 536 -5.45 21.73 -14.34
CA PRO A 536 -6.34 21.05 -13.39
C PRO A 536 -6.83 19.68 -13.90
N GLU A 537 -7.05 19.55 -15.21
CA GLU A 537 -7.46 18.29 -15.85
C GLU A 537 -6.39 17.19 -15.82
N ASP A 538 -5.11 17.58 -15.65
CA ASP A 538 -3.91 16.72 -15.52
C ASP A 538 -3.68 16.25 -14.07
N CYS A 539 -4.47 16.75 -13.11
CA CYS A 539 -4.37 16.42 -11.69
C CYS A 539 -5.42 15.37 -11.28
N ARG A 540 -4.99 14.34 -10.55
CA ARG A 540 -5.91 13.35 -9.98
C ARG A 540 -6.79 13.99 -8.90
N PRO A 541 -8.12 13.75 -8.91
CA PRO A 541 -9.02 14.40 -7.96
C PRO A 541 -8.79 13.86 -6.55
N GLY A 542 -8.73 14.76 -5.56
CA GLY A 542 -8.49 14.42 -4.16
C GLY A 542 -7.01 14.27 -3.76
N GLU A 543 -6.10 14.40 -4.73
CA GLU A 543 -4.67 14.40 -4.45
C GLU A 543 -4.14 15.78 -4.03
N GLY A 544 -3.11 15.75 -3.20
CA GLY A 544 -2.44 16.93 -2.68
C GLY A 544 -1.08 17.16 -3.33
N ALA A 545 -0.35 18.14 -2.79
CA ALA A 545 0.97 18.52 -3.29
C ALA A 545 1.96 17.35 -3.43
N ASP A 546 1.90 16.35 -2.54
CA ASP A 546 2.86 15.23 -2.50
C ASP A 546 2.73 14.26 -3.67
N GLU A 547 1.62 14.27 -4.38
CA GLU A 547 1.38 13.42 -5.57
C GLU A 547 1.47 14.24 -6.86
N LEU A 548 1.49 15.57 -6.73
CA LEU A 548 1.49 16.50 -7.87
C LEU A 548 2.87 16.96 -8.28
N VAL A 549 3.90 16.76 -7.47
CA VAL A 549 5.29 17.06 -7.85
C VAL A 549 6.21 15.90 -7.52
N THR A 550 7.30 15.82 -8.27
CA THR A 550 8.36 14.83 -8.08
C THR A 550 9.62 15.51 -7.55
N ASN A 551 10.26 14.92 -6.54
CA ASN A 551 11.42 15.48 -5.85
C ASN A 551 12.49 14.42 -5.56
N ASP A 552 12.57 13.37 -6.36
CA ASP A 552 13.42 12.20 -6.11
C ASP A 552 14.88 12.55 -5.80
N ARG A 553 15.46 13.56 -6.48
CA ARG A 553 16.84 13.97 -6.19
C ARG A 553 16.92 14.58 -4.80
N THR A 554 16.00 15.50 -4.51
CA THR A 554 15.93 16.15 -3.20
C THR A 554 15.74 15.13 -2.08
N ASP A 555 14.93 14.12 -2.33
CA ASP A 555 14.53 13.09 -1.38
C ASP A 555 15.64 12.11 -1.04
N LEU A 556 16.36 11.68 -2.07
CA LEU A 556 17.55 10.85 -1.89
C LEU A 556 18.61 11.63 -1.09
N LEU A 557 18.78 12.93 -1.35
CA LEU A 557 19.73 13.76 -0.63
C LEU A 557 19.33 13.93 0.84
N GLU A 558 18.07 14.22 1.13
CA GLU A 558 17.56 14.32 2.51
C GLU A 558 17.77 12.99 3.26
N ALA A 559 17.46 11.86 2.62
CA ALA A 559 17.68 10.54 3.19
C ALA A 559 19.17 10.29 3.54
N ALA A 560 20.10 10.72 2.68
CA ALA A 560 21.53 10.61 2.94
C ALA A 560 21.98 11.52 4.09
N GLU A 561 21.47 12.75 4.18
CA GLU A 561 21.76 13.71 5.26
C GLU A 561 21.21 13.21 6.61
N GLU A 562 20.01 12.66 6.65
CA GLU A 562 19.48 12.01 7.85
C GLU A 562 20.34 10.79 8.25
N PHE A 563 20.81 10.01 7.27
CA PHE A 563 21.69 8.89 7.57
C PHE A 563 23.06 9.37 8.09
N GLN A 564 23.62 10.46 7.56
CA GLN A 564 24.81 11.11 8.12
C GLN A 564 24.61 11.52 9.58
N LEU A 565 23.44 12.09 9.90
CA LEU A 565 23.08 12.44 11.26
C LEU A 565 23.05 11.22 12.20
N LEU A 566 22.44 10.10 11.76
CA LEU A 566 22.49 8.84 12.51
C LEU A 566 23.95 8.36 12.71
N LEU A 567 24.76 8.39 11.64
CA LEU A 567 26.15 7.97 11.72
C LEU A 567 26.95 8.84 12.68
N GLY A 568 26.74 10.17 12.70
CA GLY A 568 27.41 11.07 13.65
C GLY A 568 27.02 10.83 15.11
N PHE A 569 25.81 10.32 15.36
CA PHE A 569 25.39 9.85 16.69
C PHE A 569 26.04 8.51 17.05
N LEU A 570 26.06 7.56 16.12
CA LEU A 570 26.64 6.23 16.34
C LEU A 570 28.17 6.28 16.41
N HIS A 571 28.84 7.18 15.69
CA HIS A 571 30.30 7.28 15.57
C HIS A 571 30.71 8.75 15.76
N PRO A 572 30.79 9.25 17.02
CA PRO A 572 31.08 10.66 17.29
C PRO A 572 32.39 11.17 16.69
N ASP A 573 33.37 10.29 16.51
CA ASP A 573 34.65 10.55 15.85
C ASP A 573 34.51 10.90 14.35
N GLN A 574 33.38 10.56 13.72
CA GLN A 574 33.11 10.79 12.31
C GLN A 574 32.30 12.07 12.03
N GLN A 575 31.79 12.75 13.06
CA GLN A 575 30.86 13.90 12.90
C GLN A 575 31.38 14.96 11.94
N ALA A 576 32.66 15.36 12.10
CA ALA A 576 33.29 16.36 11.24
C ALA A 576 33.32 15.93 9.75
N SER A 577 33.59 14.65 9.48
CA SER A 577 33.62 14.11 8.12
C SER A 577 32.24 13.92 7.48
N LEU A 578 31.18 13.89 8.30
CA LEU A 578 29.79 13.64 7.89
C LEU A 578 28.94 14.91 7.84
N ASN A 579 29.55 16.10 7.95
CA ASN A 579 28.84 17.38 8.06
C ASN A 579 27.84 17.43 9.23
N VAL A 580 28.10 16.68 10.31
CA VAL A 580 27.28 16.69 11.53
C VAL A 580 27.86 17.71 12.50
N LYS A 581 27.02 18.61 13.01
CA LYS A 581 27.41 19.68 13.93
C LYS A 581 26.43 19.76 15.08
N THR A 582 26.88 20.29 16.21
CA THR A 582 26.00 20.60 17.34
C THR A 582 25.52 22.05 17.22
N GLN A 583 24.21 22.27 17.15
CA GLN A 583 23.63 23.61 17.10
C GLN A 583 22.29 23.69 17.84
N SER A 584 21.88 24.90 18.21
CA SER A 584 20.55 25.11 18.75
C SER A 584 19.51 25.08 17.63
N VAL A 585 18.44 24.32 17.82
CA VAL A 585 17.28 24.32 16.93
C VAL A 585 16.03 24.77 17.66
N GLU A 586 15.18 25.50 16.95
CA GLU A 586 13.85 25.86 17.41
C GLU A 586 12.94 24.64 17.29
N ARG A 587 12.28 24.26 18.39
CA ARG A 587 11.24 23.22 18.37
C ARG A 587 10.05 23.71 19.18
N TRP A 588 8.89 23.13 18.94
CA TRP A 588 7.70 23.42 19.72
C TRP A 588 7.80 22.78 21.12
N PHE A 589 7.40 23.47 22.19
CA PHE A 589 7.48 22.96 23.57
C PHE A 589 6.15 23.17 24.30
N SER A 590 5.51 22.08 24.78
CA SER A 590 4.85 21.94 26.10
C SER A 590 3.77 20.84 26.14
N PHE A 591 3.85 19.98 27.17
CA PHE A 591 2.85 18.99 27.59
C PHE A 591 1.72 19.60 28.46
N ASP A 592 1.91 20.82 28.99
CA ASP A 592 0.98 21.47 29.93
C ASP A 592 -0.24 22.09 29.23
N ASP A 593 -0.15 22.44 27.94
CA ASP A 593 -1.26 23.01 27.17
C ASP A 593 -2.26 21.96 26.67
N PHE A 594 -1.91 20.67 26.67
CA PHE A 594 -2.86 19.61 26.29
C PHE A 594 -4.00 19.45 27.31
N ARG A 595 -3.79 19.89 28.56
CA ARG A 595 -4.82 19.91 29.62
C ARG A 595 -5.59 21.22 29.73
N LYS A 596 -5.07 22.32 29.17
CA LYS A 596 -5.68 23.67 29.27
C LYS A 596 -6.23 24.21 27.94
N GLY A 597 -5.79 23.67 26.80
CA GLY A 597 -6.25 24.06 25.47
C GLY A 597 -7.53 23.32 25.07
N GLY A 598 -8.67 23.98 25.23
CA GLY A 598 -9.88 23.55 24.55
C GLY A 598 -9.67 23.57 23.03
N ILE A 599 -10.19 22.55 22.33
CA ILE A 599 -10.27 22.53 20.87
C ILE A 599 -11.21 23.66 20.45
N GLY A 600 -10.64 24.79 20.03
CA GLY A 600 -11.41 25.88 19.44
C GLY A 600 -12.00 25.47 18.08
N PRO A 601 -13.15 26.04 17.67
CA PRO A 601 -13.72 25.76 16.35
C PRO A 601 -12.72 26.23 15.28
N GLY A 602 -12.18 25.29 14.51
CA GLY A 602 -11.18 25.56 13.45
C GLY A 602 -9.81 24.93 13.64
N GLY A 603 -9.56 24.20 14.74
CA GLY A 603 -8.40 23.29 14.87
C GLY A 603 -7.02 23.97 14.90
N ALA A 604 -6.93 25.26 15.19
CA ALA A 604 -5.65 25.94 15.41
C ALA A 604 -5.17 25.67 16.85
N ILE A 605 -4.02 25.00 16.98
CA ILE A 605 -3.34 24.82 18.26
C ILE A 605 -2.52 26.08 18.54
N VAL A 606 -2.72 26.70 19.71
CA VAL A 606 -1.97 27.88 20.17
C VAL A 606 -0.79 27.36 21.01
N GLY A 607 0.45 27.64 20.61
CA GLY A 607 1.65 27.32 21.40
C GLY A 607 2.84 28.16 20.94
N THR A 608 3.81 28.37 21.82
CA THR A 608 5.01 29.20 21.57
C THR A 608 6.19 28.35 21.06
N TRP A 609 6.98 28.91 20.15
CA TRP A 609 8.23 28.31 19.67
C TRP A 609 9.36 28.66 20.65
N GLU A 610 10.04 27.67 21.21
CA GLU A 610 11.18 27.88 22.12
C GLU A 610 12.45 27.20 21.59
N LYS A 611 13.62 27.73 21.94
CA LYS A 611 14.90 27.07 21.62
C LYS A 611 15.03 25.80 22.46
N SER A 612 15.06 24.65 21.79
CA SER A 612 14.99 23.33 22.43
C SER A 612 16.29 22.81 23.05
N GLY A 613 17.33 23.64 23.12
CA GLY A 613 18.68 23.25 23.54
C GLY A 613 19.60 22.96 22.35
N MET A 614 20.74 22.32 22.63
CA MET A 614 21.75 21.94 21.63
C MET A 614 21.51 20.53 21.12
N HIS A 615 21.43 20.36 19.80
CA HIS A 615 21.18 19.08 19.15
C HIS A 615 22.28 18.76 18.14
N LEU A 616 22.53 17.47 17.89
CA LEU A 616 23.25 17.06 16.68
C LEU A 616 22.36 17.36 15.47
N CYS A 617 22.94 17.98 14.45
CA CYS A 617 22.22 18.39 13.25
C CYS A 617 23.07 18.21 12.01
N VAL A 618 22.40 18.04 10.87
CA VAL A 618 23.00 18.28 9.54
C VAL A 618 22.43 19.58 9.00
N PRO A 619 23.26 20.63 8.80
CA PRO A 619 22.80 21.92 8.30
C PRO A 619 22.43 21.83 6.83
N ARG A 620 21.30 22.46 6.47
CA ARG A 620 20.74 22.55 5.12
C ARG A 620 20.57 24.00 4.62
N ALA A 621 20.90 25.00 5.44
CA ALA A 621 20.61 26.41 5.18
C ALA A 621 21.14 26.94 3.82
N ASP A 622 22.27 26.42 3.34
CA ASP A 622 22.87 26.82 2.07
C ASP A 622 22.37 25.99 0.86
N ARG A 623 21.43 25.06 1.09
CA ARG A 623 20.92 24.15 0.06
C ARG A 623 19.82 24.82 -0.78
N PRO A 624 19.88 24.75 -2.12
CA PRO A 624 18.78 25.16 -2.98
C PRO A 624 17.53 24.33 -2.72
N MET A 625 16.36 24.97 -2.62
CA MET A 625 15.04 24.31 -2.52
C MET A 625 14.84 23.43 -1.27
N THR A 626 15.56 23.68 -0.18
CA THR A 626 15.30 23.00 1.11
C THR A 626 14.03 23.55 1.79
N ASP A 627 13.24 22.67 2.40
CA ASP A 627 12.11 23.08 3.25
C ASP A 627 12.57 23.54 4.63
N SER A 628 13.66 22.96 5.15
CA SER A 628 14.18 23.18 6.50
C SER A 628 15.63 23.67 6.47
N ALA A 629 16.02 24.45 7.49
CA ALA A 629 17.39 24.95 7.62
C ALA A 629 18.37 23.88 8.12
N SER A 630 17.87 22.80 8.72
CA SER A 630 18.63 21.64 9.19
C SER A 630 17.70 20.50 9.55
N VAL A 631 18.21 19.27 9.55
CA VAL A 631 17.59 18.14 10.26
C VAL A 631 18.31 17.92 11.59
N ALA A 632 17.54 17.71 12.67
CA ALA A 632 18.07 17.55 14.03
C ALA A 632 17.78 16.17 14.63
N LEU A 633 18.71 15.65 15.42
CA LEU A 633 18.50 14.39 16.16
C LEU A 633 17.82 14.70 17.50
N VAL A 634 16.73 14.01 17.76
CA VAL A 634 15.92 14.24 18.96
C VAL A 634 15.52 12.94 19.65
N ALA A 635 15.46 12.99 20.98
CA ALA A 635 14.90 11.90 21.76
C ALA A 635 13.40 11.72 21.44
N PRO A 636 12.85 10.49 21.58
CA PRO A 636 11.42 10.26 21.42
C PRO A 636 10.61 11.10 22.42
N ASP A 637 9.71 11.93 21.90
CA ASP A 637 8.80 12.78 22.67
C ASP A 637 7.36 12.71 22.13
N ALA A 638 6.40 13.36 22.80
CA ALA A 638 5.00 13.32 22.33
C ALA A 638 4.79 13.97 20.96
N MET A 639 5.63 14.92 20.55
CA MET A 639 5.52 15.53 19.22
C MET A 639 5.92 14.54 18.13
N VAL A 640 7.08 13.92 18.30
CA VAL A 640 7.58 12.80 17.50
C VAL A 640 6.52 11.71 17.38
N SER A 641 5.91 11.38 18.51
CA SER A 641 4.93 10.30 18.61
C SER A 641 3.65 10.63 17.85
N THR A 642 3.20 11.88 17.92
CA THR A 642 1.97 12.37 17.26
C THR A 642 2.20 12.91 15.86
N ALA A 643 3.44 12.91 15.35
CA ALA A 643 3.79 13.48 14.05
C ALA A 643 3.03 12.82 12.88
N ALA A 644 2.60 11.57 13.06
CA ALA A 644 1.79 10.78 12.13
C ALA A 644 0.38 11.34 11.85
N ILE A 645 -0.10 12.30 12.65
CA ILE A 645 -1.44 12.92 12.51
C ILE A 645 -1.37 14.44 12.47
N ARG A 646 -0.18 15.02 12.31
CA ARG A 646 0.06 16.47 12.37
C ARG A 646 0.50 17.03 11.03
N LYS A 647 0.30 18.34 10.86
CA LYS A 647 0.86 19.07 9.71
C LYS A 647 2.38 19.13 9.81
N TYR A 648 3.05 19.15 8.67
CA TYR A 648 4.48 19.40 8.59
C TYR A 648 4.80 20.84 8.97
N TYR A 649 5.86 21.01 9.76
CA TYR A 649 6.50 22.29 9.98
C TYR A 649 8.00 22.10 9.74
N ALA A 650 8.62 22.98 8.97
CA ALA A 650 10.05 22.92 8.65
C ALA A 650 10.97 22.89 9.88
N VAL A 651 10.52 23.49 10.98
CA VAL A 651 11.22 23.50 12.28
C VAL A 651 11.12 22.16 13.02
N ASP A 652 10.19 21.29 12.64
CA ASP A 652 10.01 19.94 13.18
C ASP A 652 10.64 18.87 12.27
N ASP A 653 11.58 19.25 11.41
CA ASP A 653 12.38 18.33 10.59
C ASP A 653 13.43 17.62 11.46
N VAL A 654 13.05 16.44 11.95
CA VAL A 654 13.81 15.70 12.95
C VAL A 654 14.00 14.25 12.56
N LEU A 655 15.17 13.72 12.94
CA LEU A 655 15.43 12.30 13.02
C LEU A 655 15.35 11.87 14.48
N VAL A 656 14.68 10.76 14.75
CA VAL A 656 14.55 10.27 16.12
C VAL A 656 15.64 9.29 16.47
N GLU A 657 16.13 9.40 17.71
CA GLU A 657 17.15 8.52 18.25
C GLU A 657 16.76 7.04 18.09
N PRO A 658 17.74 6.18 17.75
CA PRO A 658 17.49 4.76 17.53
C PRO A 658 16.96 4.07 18.79
N ALA A 659 16.17 3.01 18.60
CA ALA A 659 15.80 2.12 19.70
C ALA A 659 17.06 1.61 20.41
N ARG A 660 17.04 1.63 21.74
CA ARG A 660 18.19 1.28 22.57
C ARG A 660 18.71 -0.13 22.28
N GLU A 661 17.79 -1.05 21.98
CA GLU A 661 18.07 -2.43 21.59
C GLU A 661 18.87 -2.52 20.29
N MET A 662 18.70 -1.55 19.39
CA MET A 662 19.31 -1.53 18.06
C MET A 662 20.68 -0.85 18.04
N VAL A 663 21.01 0.01 19.03
CA VAL A 663 22.23 0.84 19.01
C VAL A 663 23.50 0.03 18.79
N ALA A 664 23.68 -1.08 19.50
CA ALA A 664 24.86 -1.93 19.36
C ALA A 664 24.97 -2.53 17.94
N TYR A 665 23.85 -3.03 17.42
CA TYR A 665 23.77 -3.60 16.07
C TYR A 665 24.03 -2.54 14.99
N LEU A 666 23.39 -1.37 15.09
CA LEU A 666 23.56 -0.27 14.15
C LEU A 666 25.01 0.21 14.13
N ARG A 667 25.64 0.39 15.32
CA ARG A 667 27.04 0.78 15.43
C ARG A 667 27.96 -0.24 14.75
N ALA A 668 27.78 -1.53 15.02
CA ALA A 668 28.60 -2.58 14.41
C ALA A 668 28.42 -2.64 12.88
N THR A 669 27.18 -2.55 12.40
CA THR A 669 26.83 -2.68 10.98
C THR A 669 27.31 -1.49 10.15
N THR A 670 27.31 -0.30 10.73
CA THR A 670 27.68 0.95 10.04
C THR A 670 29.11 1.41 10.32
N ALA A 671 29.91 0.64 11.08
CA ALA A 671 31.31 0.94 11.30
C ALA A 671 32.08 1.02 9.97
N ALA A 672 33.05 1.94 9.86
CA ALA A 672 33.78 2.20 8.62
C ALA A 672 34.33 0.93 7.96
N LYS A 673 34.98 0.07 8.76
CA LYS A 673 35.49 -1.24 8.32
C LYS A 673 34.40 -2.15 7.74
N ALA A 674 33.23 -2.23 8.39
CA ALA A 674 32.12 -3.06 7.91
C ALA A 674 31.58 -2.54 6.56
N VAL A 675 31.51 -1.22 6.40
CA VAL A 675 31.08 -0.57 5.16
C VAL A 675 32.11 -0.73 4.04
N ASP A 676 33.41 -0.65 4.34
CA ASP A 676 34.49 -0.92 3.39
C ASP A 676 34.48 -2.38 2.91
N GLU A 677 34.30 -3.32 3.84
CA GLU A 677 34.18 -4.74 3.52
C GLU A 677 32.95 -5.02 2.65
N PHE A 678 31.80 -4.39 2.95
CA PHE A 678 30.59 -4.46 2.12
C PHE A 678 30.85 -3.95 0.70
N ALA A 679 31.42 -2.75 0.56
CA ALA A 679 31.72 -2.16 -0.75
C ALA A 679 32.69 -3.01 -1.58
N LEU A 680 33.66 -3.66 -0.92
CA LEU A 680 34.64 -4.50 -1.59
C LEU A 680 34.08 -5.87 -1.99
N ARG A 681 33.34 -6.53 -1.09
CA ARG A 681 32.97 -7.95 -1.20
C ARG A 681 31.54 -8.19 -1.71
N GLU A 682 30.62 -7.26 -1.49
CA GLU A 682 29.20 -7.38 -1.86
C GLU A 682 28.84 -6.50 -3.08
N ARG A 683 29.69 -6.49 -4.10
CA ARG A 683 29.50 -5.67 -5.31
C ARG A 683 28.15 -5.90 -6.00
N ALA A 684 27.65 -7.14 -6.01
CA ALA A 684 26.35 -7.46 -6.58
C ALA A 684 25.19 -6.81 -5.79
N ALA A 685 25.32 -6.69 -4.46
CA ALA A 685 24.34 -5.96 -3.66
C ALA A 685 24.41 -4.46 -3.96
N VAL A 686 25.61 -3.88 -4.04
CA VAL A 686 25.80 -2.46 -4.41
C VAL A 686 25.20 -2.17 -5.79
N GLU A 687 25.44 -3.04 -6.78
CA GLU A 687 24.85 -2.92 -8.12
C GLU A 687 23.31 -2.98 -8.07
N MET A 688 22.75 -3.88 -7.27
CA MET A 688 21.31 -3.97 -7.06
C MET A 688 20.73 -2.69 -6.46
N PHE A 689 21.35 -2.14 -5.40
CA PHE A 689 20.89 -0.89 -4.77
C PHE A 689 21.08 0.34 -5.65
N ASP A 690 22.17 0.43 -6.42
CA ASP A 690 22.40 1.59 -7.26
C ASP A 690 21.42 1.66 -8.42
N ASN A 691 21.03 0.50 -9.00
CA ASN A 691 20.31 0.47 -10.28
C ASN A 691 18.86 -0.03 -10.21
N TYR A 692 18.48 -0.83 -9.20
CA TYR A 692 17.21 -1.58 -9.23
C TYR A 692 16.39 -1.49 -7.96
N ILE A 693 17.01 -1.46 -6.78
CA ILE A 693 16.31 -1.38 -5.50
C ILE A 693 16.09 0.09 -5.13
N HIS A 694 14.85 0.43 -4.78
CA HIS A 694 14.50 1.76 -4.29
C HIS A 694 14.87 1.90 -2.81
N ASP A 695 15.17 3.12 -2.37
CA ASP A 695 15.30 3.43 -0.95
C ASP A 695 13.91 3.80 -0.40
N SER A 696 13.35 2.95 0.47
CA SER A 696 12.03 3.18 1.07
C SER A 696 11.97 4.40 2.00
N ARG A 697 13.12 4.96 2.37
CA ARG A 697 13.25 6.18 3.17
C ARG A 697 13.54 7.42 2.34
N ALA A 698 13.90 7.28 1.06
CA ALA A 698 13.93 8.41 0.15
C ALA A 698 12.50 8.73 -0.29
N TRP A 699 11.85 9.58 0.50
CA TRP A 699 10.52 10.16 0.29
C TRP A 699 9.38 9.20 -0.04
N PHE A 700 8.84 8.68 1.06
CA PHE A 700 7.44 8.30 1.14
C PHE A 700 6.74 9.20 2.17
N ARG A 701 6.67 10.52 1.89
CA ARG A 701 5.86 11.43 2.71
C ARG A 701 4.39 11.19 2.36
N VAL A 702 3.71 10.30 3.10
CA VAL A 702 2.24 10.27 3.04
C VAL A 702 1.78 11.66 3.49
N PRO A 703 0.78 12.31 2.84
CA PRO A 703 0.44 13.73 3.02
C PRO A 703 0.24 14.25 4.45
N HIS A 704 0.12 13.34 5.44
CA HIS A 704 -0.07 13.59 6.86
C HIS A 704 0.79 12.71 7.80
N PHE A 705 1.70 11.89 7.26
CA PHE A 705 2.50 10.93 8.03
C PHE A 705 3.98 11.30 7.93
N HIS A 706 4.48 12.07 8.91
CA HIS A 706 5.91 12.38 9.02
C HIS A 706 6.68 11.19 9.55
N GLU A 707 6.84 10.14 8.76
CA GLU A 707 7.42 8.85 9.19
C GLU A 707 8.84 8.95 9.77
N TYR A 708 9.56 10.03 9.47
CA TYR A 708 10.89 10.32 10.03
C TYR A 708 10.87 10.57 11.54
N ALA A 709 9.82 11.21 12.05
CA ALA A 709 9.68 11.41 13.48
C ALA A 709 9.38 10.09 14.22
N PRO A 710 8.31 9.33 13.95
CA PRO A 710 7.98 8.13 14.69
C PRO A 710 8.90 6.91 14.39
N GLY A 711 9.74 6.93 13.35
CA GLY A 711 10.45 5.72 12.94
C GLY A 711 11.49 5.84 11.82
N GLY A 712 12.46 6.76 11.92
CA GLY A 712 13.68 6.86 11.07
C GLY A 712 14.55 5.58 10.91
N TYR A 713 15.86 5.73 10.74
CA TYR A 713 16.77 4.60 10.42
C TYR A 713 17.14 3.69 11.59
N GLY A 714 16.70 4.04 12.81
CA GLY A 714 17.11 3.42 14.06
C GLY A 714 16.38 2.13 14.45
N TRP A 715 15.54 1.58 13.57
CA TRP A 715 14.68 0.44 13.84
C TRP A 715 14.69 -0.56 12.68
N ALA A 716 14.48 -1.83 12.99
CA ALA A 716 14.13 -2.86 12.01
C ALA A 716 12.64 -2.84 11.68
N ARG A 717 12.27 -3.34 10.49
CA ARG A 717 10.88 -3.53 10.06
C ARG A 717 10.10 -4.30 11.12
N THR A 718 8.94 -3.79 11.50
CA THR A 718 8.01 -4.51 12.38
C THR A 718 7.39 -5.69 11.62
N VAL A 719 7.23 -6.81 12.29
CA VAL A 719 6.61 -8.02 11.73
C VAL A 719 5.45 -8.44 12.62
N PHE A 720 4.35 -8.85 12.00
CA PHE A 720 3.26 -9.56 12.65
C PHE A 720 3.26 -11.02 12.19
N VAL A 721 3.11 -11.94 13.13
CA VAL A 721 2.93 -13.38 12.89
C VAL A 721 1.63 -13.81 13.55
N GLY A 722 1.17 -15.03 13.26
CA GLY A 722 -0.20 -15.49 13.52
C GLY A 722 -0.85 -15.01 14.83
N ASP A 723 -2.16 -14.77 14.75
CA ASP A 723 -2.96 -14.15 15.82
C ASP A 723 -2.46 -12.74 16.21
N ASP A 724 -1.93 -12.01 15.22
CA ASP A 724 -1.48 -10.62 15.32
C ASP A 724 -0.34 -10.42 16.36
N GLU A 725 0.48 -11.47 16.58
CA GLU A 725 1.67 -11.43 17.43
C GLU A 725 2.74 -10.52 16.82
N LYS A 726 3.02 -9.40 17.49
CA LYS A 726 3.98 -8.38 17.03
C LYS A 726 5.41 -8.73 17.45
N ILE A 727 6.31 -8.78 16.48
CA ILE A 727 7.76 -8.91 16.63
C ILE A 727 8.42 -7.59 16.23
N ARG A 728 9.19 -7.02 17.16
CA ARG A 728 9.95 -5.79 16.96
C ARG A 728 11.43 -6.07 16.96
N HIS A 729 12.18 -5.23 16.23
CA HIS A 729 13.64 -5.20 16.29
C HIS A 729 14.26 -6.59 16.08
N LEU A 730 13.61 -7.43 15.25
CA LEU A 730 14.04 -8.80 14.94
C LEU A 730 14.19 -9.70 16.20
N GLY A 731 13.48 -9.36 17.28
CA GLY A 731 13.57 -10.06 18.57
C GLY A 731 14.79 -9.67 19.43
N MET A 732 15.55 -8.65 19.05
CA MET A 732 16.69 -8.17 19.83
C MET A 732 16.24 -7.60 21.18
N THR A 733 16.84 -8.06 22.27
CA THR A 733 16.59 -7.56 23.64
C THR A 733 17.73 -6.66 24.06
N GLY A 734 17.42 -5.44 24.52
CA GLY A 734 18.40 -4.41 24.85
C GLY A 734 19.25 -4.83 26.04
N GLY A 735 20.45 -5.33 25.75
CA GLY A 735 21.47 -5.60 26.77
C GLY A 735 21.75 -4.35 27.60
N ALA A 736 21.90 -4.56 28.91
CA ALA A 736 22.02 -3.53 29.94
C ALA A 736 23.02 -2.40 29.62
N GLN A 737 22.52 -1.18 29.47
CA GLN A 737 23.26 0.07 29.71
C GLN A 737 22.54 0.90 30.79
N ARG A 738 22.26 0.31 31.95
CA ARG A 738 22.07 1.09 33.17
C ARG A 738 23.37 0.99 33.95
N ARG A 739 24.30 1.90 33.66
CA ARG A 739 25.34 2.42 34.57
C ARG A 739 26.17 3.46 33.82
N ALA A 740 26.30 4.63 34.46
CA ALA A 740 27.07 5.82 34.08
C ALA A 740 26.45 6.77 33.05
N ALA A 741 25.49 7.59 33.50
CA ALA A 741 25.59 9.05 33.48
C ALA A 741 24.74 9.59 34.63
#